data_AF-A0A9W8V0K6-F1
#
_entry.id   AF-A0A9W8V0K6-F1
#
_cell.length_a   1.000
_cell.length_b   1.000
_cell.length_c   1.000
_cell.angle_alpha   90.00
_cell.angle_beta   90.00
_cell.angle_gamma   90.00
#
_symmetry.space_group_name_H-M   'P 1'
#
loop_
_entity.id
_entity.type
_entity.pdbx_description
1 polymer ?
#
loop_
_entity_poly.entity_id
_entity_poly.type
_entity_poly.pdbx_seq_one_letter_code
_entity_poly.pdbx_strand_id
1 'polypeptide(L)'
;MASENPKTPEAAIAAGRQHYGAKRFKPALEQFTRAMKLCPCSRQTRRERCSCKDFEKVAQEGGSIFNEAMYTCKCPVGKMFNKCDNKHHIQALDYRAATWEALQELDRARRDAEWILELAPRLPDGYLRLGKIARLQKKHEFAWHVYTAGIEVGNKHQLAESPKFQKLHSARQPLHVRYYRRDPLRNPREIVQRIFQYLDFATIVRCLHVSKGWRQYLTSRGNERFWRALLFTRQFPHRYAPSTASLKKLISYSGNDVRQIVIDSVLRFRLTQQKLNTLLQGSKNLESLVLRGNTEEDLQIPMVNGFFKKINRVFLDEILVGKPHILEPLLTQASESIQNLHIRGLPQVGTTTTFGFPSLPNLQYLRIEEQNKPNPIRLGIWTIAAGAPRIRQLWLSDVQLSGRQPEDTELDQFWPNLNVVIVNGSTDSDPETAETIQKLASIRQGDTLQYVDFDFRWKYDEHGPLGLRMLSNMLNQEPATMDSDEFNHGNQYKNLHSLRLTRALIPPSKLQAVLSDAIEARKLHTLDIVFPLEPFGTPQGSISVEHLRKHAWLRSAGSIRCLGIFEFRFRSYPKNDDDLPLPSFLATFPNLEVIEINSVHYEGPEFGTVIEAILKVTHLRKIYQTTVQGIALDQLRGLAAKYNVELVWGERPRQWPLPIEE
;
A
#
# COMPACT_ATOMS: atom_id res chain seq x y z
N MET A 1 62.51 -30.68 -24.82
CA MET A 1 62.92 -30.72 -23.40
C MET A 1 62.04 -31.73 -22.68
N ALA A 2 62.63 -32.83 -22.24
CA ALA A 2 61.94 -33.91 -21.53
C ALA A 2 61.44 -33.39 -20.18
N SER A 3 60.13 -33.31 -19.99
CA SER A 3 59.55 -32.90 -18.71
C SER A 3 59.81 -33.99 -17.69
N GLU A 4 60.60 -33.69 -16.66
CA GLU A 4 60.76 -34.54 -15.50
C GLU A 4 59.39 -34.92 -14.93
N ASN A 5 59.21 -36.22 -14.74
CA ASN A 5 57.99 -36.82 -14.28
C ASN A 5 57.76 -36.46 -12.79
N PRO A 6 56.65 -35.78 -12.40
CA PRO A 6 56.47 -35.29 -11.03
C PRO A 6 56.44 -36.45 -10.02
N LYS A 7 57.28 -36.33 -8.98
CA LYS A 7 57.45 -37.35 -7.92
C LYS A 7 56.52 -37.17 -6.73
N THR A 8 55.91 -35.99 -6.55
CA THR A 8 54.98 -35.68 -5.45
C THR A 8 53.54 -35.47 -5.97
N PRO A 9 52.50 -35.78 -5.15
CA PRO A 9 51.10 -35.58 -5.55
C PRO A 9 50.78 -34.11 -5.83
N GLU A 10 51.40 -33.18 -5.12
CA GLU A 10 51.24 -31.73 -5.33
C GLU A 10 51.79 -31.26 -6.68
N ALA A 11 53.00 -31.69 -7.05
CA ALA A 11 53.60 -31.35 -8.33
C ALA A 11 52.79 -31.91 -9.50
N ALA A 12 52.25 -33.13 -9.34
CA ALA A 12 51.36 -33.73 -10.33
C ALA A 12 50.03 -32.95 -10.49
N ILE A 13 49.44 -32.47 -9.39
CA ILE A 13 48.24 -31.60 -9.45
C ILE A 13 48.57 -30.26 -10.11
N ALA A 14 49.70 -29.64 -9.79
CA ALA A 14 50.12 -28.37 -10.38
C ALA A 14 50.34 -28.49 -11.90
N ALA A 15 51.05 -29.53 -12.35
CA ALA A 15 51.22 -29.83 -13.78
C ALA A 15 49.88 -30.11 -14.46
N GLY A 16 48.99 -30.87 -13.81
CA GLY A 16 47.63 -31.11 -14.31
C GLY A 16 46.81 -29.83 -14.48
N ARG A 17 46.91 -28.88 -13.52
CA ARG A 17 46.25 -27.56 -13.62
C ARG A 17 46.78 -26.72 -14.78
N GLN A 18 48.09 -26.73 -15.02
CA GLN A 18 48.68 -26.02 -16.16
C GLN A 18 48.15 -26.58 -17.50
N HIS A 19 48.09 -27.90 -17.64
CA HIS A 19 47.51 -28.54 -18.83
C HIS A 19 46.00 -28.28 -18.97
N TYR A 20 45.25 -28.27 -17.86
CA TYR A 20 43.83 -27.93 -17.85
C TYR A 20 43.60 -26.48 -18.32
N GLY A 21 44.39 -25.52 -17.81
CA GLY A 21 44.33 -24.11 -18.23
C GLY A 21 44.67 -23.92 -19.71
N ALA A 22 45.62 -24.71 -20.22
CA ALA A 22 45.98 -24.75 -21.64
C ALA A 22 44.98 -25.54 -22.53
N LYS A 23 43.82 -25.96 -22.00
CA LYS A 23 42.80 -26.80 -22.67
C LYS A 23 43.33 -28.16 -23.19
N ARG A 24 44.48 -28.62 -22.69
CA ARG A 24 45.07 -29.94 -22.99
C ARG A 24 44.51 -30.98 -22.02
N PHE A 25 43.27 -31.40 -22.24
CA PHE A 25 42.53 -32.24 -21.28
C PHE A 25 43.10 -33.66 -21.13
N LYS A 26 43.60 -34.29 -22.20
CA LYS A 26 44.19 -35.65 -22.10
C LYS A 26 45.45 -35.69 -21.21
N PRO A 27 46.47 -34.83 -21.41
CA PRO A 27 47.59 -34.71 -20.47
C PRO A 27 47.17 -34.35 -19.04
N ALA A 28 46.16 -33.50 -18.88
CA ALA A 28 45.65 -33.14 -17.54
C ALA A 28 45.08 -34.36 -16.79
N LEU A 29 44.31 -35.22 -17.47
CA LEU A 29 43.74 -36.45 -16.89
C LEU A 29 44.82 -37.43 -16.43
N GLU A 30 45.91 -37.56 -17.19
CA GLU A 30 47.04 -38.42 -16.84
C GLU A 30 47.73 -37.92 -15.57
N GLN A 31 47.98 -36.62 -15.48
CA GLN A 31 48.61 -36.01 -14.29
C GLN A 31 47.72 -36.10 -13.05
N PHE A 32 46.41 -35.87 -13.16
CA PHE A 32 45.50 -36.06 -12.03
C PHE A 32 45.38 -37.53 -11.60
N THR A 33 45.35 -38.47 -12.55
CA THR A 33 45.32 -39.91 -12.23
C THR A 33 46.62 -40.36 -11.56
N ARG A 34 47.76 -39.79 -11.95
CA ARG A 34 49.05 -40.01 -11.30
C ARG A 34 49.05 -39.49 -9.86
N ALA A 35 48.55 -38.28 -9.63
CA ALA A 35 48.44 -37.71 -8.28
C ALA A 35 47.62 -38.60 -7.33
N MET A 36 46.57 -39.25 -7.85
CA MET A 36 45.76 -40.20 -7.07
C MET A 36 46.51 -41.49 -6.73
N LYS A 37 47.26 -42.06 -7.69
CA LYS A 37 48.07 -43.28 -7.48
C LYS A 37 49.21 -43.09 -6.47
N LEU A 38 49.69 -41.86 -6.34
CA LEU A 38 50.69 -41.49 -5.34
C LEU A 38 50.11 -41.43 -3.92
N CYS A 39 48.79 -41.45 -3.76
CA CYS A 39 48.16 -41.50 -2.44
C CYS A 39 48.24 -42.91 -1.83
N PRO A 40 48.69 -43.07 -0.57
CA PRO A 40 48.83 -44.39 0.08
C PRO A 40 47.55 -45.23 0.10
N CYS A 41 46.37 -44.59 0.14
CA CYS A 41 45.09 -45.29 0.17
C CYS A 41 44.75 -46.02 -1.14
N SER A 42 45.42 -45.70 -2.25
CA SER A 42 45.18 -46.31 -3.56
C SER A 42 45.91 -47.66 -3.74
N ARG A 43 46.89 -47.98 -2.86
CA ARG A 43 47.78 -49.16 -2.98
C ARG A 43 48.34 -49.36 -4.40
N GLN A 44 48.47 -48.27 -5.17
CA GLN A 44 48.88 -48.27 -6.59
C GLN A 44 47.99 -49.08 -7.55
N THR A 45 46.79 -49.50 -7.12
CA THR A 45 45.84 -50.27 -7.92
C THR A 45 44.69 -49.40 -8.44
N ARG A 46 44.11 -49.79 -9.58
CA ARG A 46 42.93 -49.12 -10.12
C ARG A 46 41.71 -49.54 -9.31
N ARG A 47 41.03 -48.58 -8.68
CA ARG A 47 39.74 -48.81 -8.04
C ARG A 47 38.65 -49.03 -9.09
N GLU A 48 37.98 -50.18 -9.03
CA GLU A 48 36.76 -50.45 -9.80
C GLU A 48 35.54 -49.78 -9.15
N ARG A 49 34.48 -49.56 -9.94
CA ARG A 49 33.25 -48.95 -9.42
C ARG A 49 32.54 -49.93 -8.49
N CYS A 50 32.15 -49.47 -7.32
CA CYS A 50 31.21 -50.20 -6.47
C CYS A 50 29.81 -50.14 -7.10
N SER A 51 29.24 -51.29 -7.46
CA SER A 51 27.86 -51.38 -7.96
C SER A 51 26.80 -51.44 -6.86
N CYS A 52 27.20 -51.59 -5.59
CA CYS A 52 26.26 -51.70 -4.46
C CYS A 52 25.62 -50.37 -4.05
N LYS A 53 26.27 -49.24 -4.35
CA LYS A 53 25.87 -47.92 -3.85
C LYS A 53 25.16 -47.16 -4.96
N ASP A 54 23.92 -46.78 -4.69
CA ASP A 54 23.14 -45.94 -5.59
C ASP A 54 22.57 -44.73 -4.85
N PHE A 55 23.31 -43.63 -4.90
CA PHE A 55 22.91 -42.38 -4.26
C PHE A 55 21.64 -41.77 -4.88
N GLU A 56 21.37 -42.04 -6.16
CA GLU A 56 20.19 -41.49 -6.85
C GLU A 56 18.93 -42.21 -6.42
N LYS A 57 18.97 -43.54 -6.31
CA LYS A 57 17.86 -44.34 -5.77
C LYS A 57 17.58 -43.99 -4.31
N VAL A 58 18.61 -43.87 -3.47
CA VAL A 58 18.46 -43.49 -2.05
C VAL A 58 17.86 -42.09 -1.91
N ALA A 59 18.25 -41.14 -2.77
CA ALA A 59 17.67 -39.80 -2.77
C ALA A 59 16.17 -39.81 -3.15
N GLN A 60 15.77 -40.64 -4.11
CA GLN A 60 14.37 -40.77 -4.53
C GLN A 60 13.49 -41.40 -3.44
N GLU A 61 14.02 -42.38 -2.70
CA GLU A 61 13.33 -43.04 -1.59
C GLU A 61 13.30 -42.19 -0.30
N GLY A 62 13.93 -40.99 -0.31
CA GLY A 62 14.01 -40.10 0.85
C GLY A 62 15.00 -40.56 1.93
N GLY A 63 15.90 -41.49 1.59
CA GLY A 63 16.94 -41.98 2.47
C GLY A 63 18.12 -41.00 2.65
N SER A 64 18.97 -41.25 3.65
CA SER A 64 20.13 -40.41 3.92
C SER A 64 21.32 -40.77 3.03
N ILE A 65 21.67 -39.88 2.10
CA ILE A 65 22.85 -39.99 1.22
C ILE A 65 24.14 -40.17 2.03
N PHE A 66 24.24 -39.53 3.21
CA PHE A 66 25.38 -39.69 4.11
C PHE A 66 25.50 -41.10 4.67
N ASN A 67 24.39 -41.71 5.08
CA ASN A 67 24.39 -43.09 5.60
C ASN A 67 24.79 -44.09 4.51
N GLU A 68 24.32 -43.90 3.28
CA GLU A 68 24.72 -44.71 2.11
C GLU A 68 26.21 -44.55 1.80
N ALA A 69 26.74 -43.32 1.89
CA ALA A 69 28.16 -43.08 1.70
C ALA A 69 29.01 -43.72 2.82
N MET A 70 28.51 -43.71 4.05
CA MET A 70 29.15 -44.32 5.21
C MET A 70 29.08 -45.85 5.22
N TYR A 71 28.07 -46.46 4.59
CA TYR A 71 27.87 -47.91 4.51
C TYR A 71 29.05 -48.63 3.87
N THR A 72 29.53 -49.69 4.51
CA THR A 72 30.63 -50.53 4.02
C THR A 72 30.06 -51.70 3.21
N CYS A 73 30.13 -51.64 1.87
CA CYS A 73 29.69 -52.78 1.05
C CYS A 73 30.65 -53.97 1.19
N LYS A 74 30.12 -55.19 1.13
CA LYS A 74 30.89 -56.45 1.11
C LYS A 74 31.60 -56.74 -0.23
N CYS A 75 31.50 -55.85 -1.21
CA CYS A 75 32.15 -55.98 -2.52
C CYS A 75 33.69 -55.87 -2.42
N PRO A 76 34.44 -56.33 -3.44
CA PRO A 76 35.91 -56.26 -3.44
C PRO A 76 36.42 -54.84 -3.18
N VAL A 77 35.74 -53.84 -3.74
CA VAL A 77 36.07 -52.41 -3.58
C VAL A 77 35.91 -51.94 -2.13
N GLY A 78 34.83 -52.33 -1.45
CA GLY A 78 34.55 -51.96 -0.06
C GLY A 78 35.46 -52.66 0.95
N LYS A 79 36.02 -53.82 0.60
CA LYS A 79 37.01 -54.56 1.41
C LYS A 79 38.45 -54.06 1.19
N MET A 80 38.79 -53.61 -0.02
CA MET A 80 40.16 -53.25 -0.40
C MET A 80 40.50 -51.78 -0.14
N PHE A 81 39.53 -50.87 -0.19
CA PHE A 81 39.76 -49.43 -0.08
C PHE A 81 39.08 -48.85 1.16
N ASN A 82 39.89 -48.28 2.07
CA ASN A 82 39.42 -47.56 3.24
C ASN A 82 39.10 -46.09 2.91
N LYS A 83 38.31 -45.43 3.78
CA LYS A 83 38.04 -43.99 3.71
C LYS A 83 39.35 -43.19 3.82
N CYS A 84 39.43 -42.07 3.11
CA CYS A 84 40.66 -41.27 3.01
C CYS A 84 40.33 -39.78 2.94
N ASP A 85 40.82 -39.03 3.94
CA ASP A 85 40.61 -37.58 4.05
C ASP A 85 41.82 -36.76 3.52
N ASN A 86 42.73 -37.38 2.77
CA ASN A 86 43.89 -36.67 2.20
C ASN A 86 43.44 -35.59 1.20
N LYS A 87 43.74 -34.33 1.52
CA LYS A 87 43.37 -33.14 0.73
C LYS A 87 43.83 -33.22 -0.73
N HIS A 88 45.03 -33.71 -1.00
CA HIS A 88 45.57 -33.79 -2.37
C HIS A 88 44.88 -34.86 -3.20
N HIS A 89 44.45 -35.96 -2.57
CA HIS A 89 43.70 -37.01 -3.25
C HIS A 89 42.31 -36.50 -3.67
N ILE A 90 41.61 -35.81 -2.76
CA ILE A 90 40.30 -35.22 -3.04
C ILE A 90 40.41 -34.13 -4.11
N GLN A 91 41.42 -33.27 -4.03
CA GLN A 91 41.66 -32.25 -5.05
C GLN A 91 41.96 -32.86 -6.42
N ALA A 92 42.79 -33.91 -6.50
CA ALA A 92 43.09 -34.58 -7.75
C ALA A 92 41.82 -35.17 -8.39
N LEU A 93 40.94 -35.77 -7.59
CA LEU A 93 39.64 -36.26 -8.06
C LEU A 93 38.71 -35.14 -8.52
N ASP A 94 38.65 -34.02 -7.79
CA ASP A 94 37.83 -32.87 -8.16
C ASP A 94 38.29 -32.26 -9.50
N TYR A 95 39.60 -32.09 -9.70
CA TYR A 95 40.15 -31.62 -10.98
C TYR A 95 39.97 -32.63 -12.12
N ARG A 96 40.04 -33.93 -11.84
CA ARG A 96 39.74 -34.96 -12.84
C ARG A 96 38.28 -34.91 -13.26
N ALA A 97 37.36 -34.78 -12.30
CA ALA A 97 35.95 -34.59 -12.56
C ALA A 97 35.69 -33.29 -13.35
N ALA A 98 36.42 -32.21 -13.08
CA ALA A 98 36.36 -30.94 -13.83
C ALA A 98 36.84 -31.10 -15.28
N THR A 99 37.84 -31.94 -15.50
CA THR A 99 38.34 -32.24 -16.84
C THR A 99 37.33 -33.06 -17.65
N TRP A 100 36.66 -34.02 -17.03
CA TRP A 100 35.56 -34.75 -17.67
C TRP A 100 34.33 -33.87 -17.93
N GLU A 101 34.03 -32.92 -17.03
CA GLU A 101 33.00 -31.90 -17.25
C GLU A 101 33.32 -31.04 -18.49
N ALA A 102 34.56 -30.57 -18.63
CA ALA A 102 34.99 -29.78 -19.79
C ALA A 102 34.95 -30.57 -21.11
N LEU A 103 35.11 -31.90 -21.04
CA LEU A 103 34.97 -32.82 -22.17
C LEU A 103 33.52 -33.26 -22.44
N GLN A 104 32.52 -32.73 -21.70
CA GLN A 104 31.10 -33.11 -21.78
C GLN A 104 30.80 -34.59 -21.44
N GLU A 105 31.77 -35.32 -20.90
CA GLU A 105 31.64 -36.72 -20.45
C GLU A 105 31.07 -36.78 -19.02
N LEU A 106 29.81 -36.36 -18.86
CA LEU A 106 29.19 -36.16 -17.54
C LEU A 106 29.12 -37.44 -16.69
N ASP A 107 29.00 -38.62 -17.30
CA ASP A 107 28.95 -39.90 -16.56
C ASP A 107 30.30 -40.30 -15.97
N ARG A 108 31.41 -39.89 -16.60
CA ARG A 108 32.76 -40.07 -16.03
C ARG A 108 32.99 -39.08 -14.89
N ALA A 109 32.57 -37.82 -15.09
CA ALA A 109 32.63 -36.81 -14.04
C ALA A 109 31.80 -37.21 -12.81
N ARG A 110 30.59 -37.75 -13.03
CA ARG A 110 29.71 -38.21 -11.94
C ARG A 110 30.35 -39.31 -11.12
N ARG A 111 30.98 -40.30 -11.76
CA ARG A 111 31.70 -41.38 -11.07
C ARG A 111 32.81 -40.85 -10.18
N ASP A 112 33.56 -39.84 -10.65
CA ASP A 112 34.61 -39.22 -9.85
C ASP A 112 34.03 -38.44 -8.65
N ALA A 113 32.88 -37.81 -8.82
CA ALA A 113 32.19 -37.11 -7.73
C ALA A 113 31.58 -38.07 -6.68
N GLU A 114 30.96 -39.16 -7.13
CA GLU A 114 30.49 -40.26 -6.26
C GLU A 114 31.68 -40.86 -5.48
N TRP A 115 32.84 -40.99 -6.13
CA TRP A 115 34.05 -41.48 -5.47
C TRP A 115 34.55 -40.51 -4.38
N ILE A 116 34.57 -39.19 -4.61
CA ILE A 116 34.91 -38.22 -3.55
C ILE A 116 33.97 -38.38 -2.35
N LEU A 117 32.67 -38.50 -2.60
CA LEU A 117 31.65 -38.66 -1.56
C LEU A 117 31.83 -39.96 -0.77
N GLU A 118 32.21 -41.07 -1.43
CA GLU A 118 32.50 -42.34 -0.76
C GLU A 118 33.80 -42.32 0.06
N LEU A 119 34.84 -41.61 -0.41
CA LEU A 119 36.13 -41.51 0.28
C LEU A 119 36.05 -40.64 1.53
N ALA A 120 35.38 -39.49 1.42
CA ALA A 120 35.32 -38.47 2.45
C ALA A 120 33.88 -37.93 2.60
N PRO A 121 32.94 -38.72 3.13
CA PRO A 121 31.54 -38.33 3.27
C PRO A 121 31.32 -37.18 4.26
N ARG A 122 32.32 -36.84 5.09
CA ARG A 122 32.27 -35.72 6.04
C ARG A 122 32.70 -34.39 5.42
N LEU A 123 33.31 -34.40 4.23
CA LEU A 123 33.80 -33.19 3.58
C LEU A 123 32.79 -32.66 2.54
N PRO A 124 32.64 -31.33 2.40
CA PRO A 124 31.67 -30.72 1.50
C PRO A 124 32.03 -30.87 0.01
N ASP A 125 33.29 -31.20 -0.30
CA ASP A 125 33.83 -31.32 -1.66
C ASP A 125 33.03 -32.29 -2.54
N GLY A 126 32.70 -33.48 -2.03
CA GLY A 126 31.92 -34.49 -2.76
C GLY A 126 30.50 -34.01 -3.07
N TYR A 127 29.83 -33.40 -2.11
CA TYR A 127 28.47 -32.86 -2.27
C TYR A 127 28.42 -31.69 -3.27
N LEU A 128 29.40 -30.78 -3.21
CA LEU A 128 29.49 -29.68 -4.17
C LEU A 128 29.67 -30.18 -5.59
N ARG A 129 30.60 -31.13 -5.78
CA ARG A 129 30.94 -31.66 -7.09
C ARG A 129 29.81 -32.49 -7.68
N LEU A 130 29.24 -33.40 -6.90
CA LEU A 130 28.14 -34.26 -7.32
C LEU A 130 26.88 -33.45 -7.62
N GLY A 131 26.54 -32.46 -6.78
CA GLY A 131 25.40 -31.58 -7.04
C GLY A 131 25.59 -30.73 -8.30
N LYS A 132 26.81 -30.25 -8.58
CA LYS A 132 27.11 -29.49 -9.81
C LYS A 132 26.89 -30.35 -11.06
N ILE A 133 27.41 -31.58 -11.05
CA ILE A 133 27.26 -32.50 -12.18
C ILE A 133 25.79 -32.92 -12.35
N ALA A 134 25.06 -33.18 -11.25
CA ALA A 134 23.63 -33.48 -11.29
C ALA A 134 22.81 -32.33 -11.91
N ARG A 135 23.18 -31.07 -11.64
CA ARG A 135 22.57 -29.90 -12.33
C ARG A 135 22.86 -29.90 -13.83
N LEU A 136 24.09 -30.22 -14.24
CA LEU A 136 24.46 -30.30 -15.67
C LEU A 136 23.74 -31.47 -16.38
N GLN A 137 23.51 -32.57 -15.67
CA GLN A 137 22.70 -33.70 -16.15
C GLN A 137 21.19 -33.44 -16.14
N LYS A 138 20.73 -32.21 -15.84
CA LYS A 138 19.31 -31.83 -15.70
C LYS A 138 18.54 -32.58 -14.60
N LYS A 139 19.25 -33.29 -13.71
CA LYS A 139 18.68 -34.00 -12.55
C LYS A 139 18.60 -33.05 -11.34
N HIS A 140 17.77 -32.03 -11.45
CA HIS A 140 17.70 -30.92 -10.49
C HIS A 140 17.21 -31.32 -9.08
N GLU A 141 16.28 -32.28 -9.00
CA GLU A 141 15.77 -32.80 -7.72
C GLU A 141 16.85 -33.60 -6.97
N PHE A 142 17.57 -34.48 -7.68
CA PHE A 142 18.72 -35.19 -7.12
C PHE A 142 19.81 -34.23 -6.63
N ALA A 143 20.13 -33.18 -7.41
CA ALA A 143 21.08 -32.16 -6.99
C ALA A 143 20.65 -31.44 -5.69
N TRP A 144 19.35 -31.19 -5.52
CA TRP A 144 18.79 -30.59 -4.30
C TRP A 144 18.96 -31.50 -3.08
N HIS A 145 18.69 -32.80 -3.21
CA HIS A 145 18.93 -33.78 -2.13
C HIS A 145 20.40 -33.85 -1.74
N VAL A 146 21.32 -33.89 -2.72
CA VAL A 146 22.77 -33.93 -2.49
C VAL A 146 23.24 -32.68 -1.74
N TYR A 147 22.85 -31.48 -2.16
CA TYR A 147 23.22 -30.25 -1.44
C TYR A 147 22.61 -30.18 -0.04
N THR A 148 21.38 -30.65 0.14
CA THR A 148 20.72 -30.68 1.45
C THR A 148 21.45 -31.63 2.41
N ALA A 149 21.81 -32.82 1.95
CA ALA A 149 22.62 -33.77 2.73
C ALA A 149 23.99 -33.18 3.12
N GLY A 150 24.66 -32.49 2.20
CA GLY A 150 25.93 -31.81 2.50
C GLY A 150 25.82 -30.73 3.58
N ILE A 151 24.71 -30.00 3.61
CA ILE A 151 24.44 -28.98 4.64
C ILE A 151 24.14 -29.64 5.99
N GLU A 152 23.35 -30.71 6.02
CA GLU A 152 23.06 -31.46 7.25
C GLU A 152 24.33 -32.03 7.89
N VAL A 153 25.23 -32.58 7.08
CA VAL A 153 26.53 -33.09 7.52
C VAL A 153 27.44 -31.97 8.02
N GLY A 154 27.50 -30.85 7.29
CA GLY A 154 28.31 -29.70 7.71
C GLY A 154 27.82 -29.04 9.00
N ASN A 155 26.50 -29.00 9.24
CA ASN A 155 25.92 -28.55 10.50
C ASN A 155 26.28 -29.48 11.67
N LYS A 156 26.22 -30.80 11.46
CA LYS A 156 26.59 -31.80 12.49
C LYS A 156 28.07 -31.79 12.85
N HIS A 157 28.94 -31.44 11.90
CA HIS A 157 30.40 -31.42 12.08
C HIS A 157 30.97 -30.00 12.26
N GLN A 158 30.14 -29.00 12.59
CA GLN A 158 30.55 -27.61 12.88
C GLN A 158 31.39 -26.95 11.76
N LEU A 159 31.11 -27.27 10.49
CA LEU A 159 31.80 -26.69 9.32
C LEU A 159 31.22 -25.34 8.87
N ALA A 160 30.48 -24.65 9.76
CA ALA A 160 29.69 -23.45 9.46
C ALA A 160 30.53 -22.29 8.92
N GLU A 161 31.78 -22.15 9.37
CA GLU A 161 32.70 -21.07 8.96
C GLU A 161 33.47 -21.38 7.67
N SER A 162 33.31 -22.57 7.08
CA SER A 162 34.03 -22.92 5.86
C SER A 162 33.48 -22.18 4.63
N PRO A 163 34.33 -21.57 3.77
CA PRO A 163 33.88 -20.92 2.54
C PRO A 163 33.21 -21.90 1.56
N LYS A 164 33.49 -23.20 1.68
CA LYS A 164 32.83 -24.26 0.90
C LYS A 164 31.42 -24.56 1.41
N PHE A 165 31.17 -24.36 2.70
CA PHE A 165 29.84 -24.53 3.29
C PHE A 165 28.89 -23.42 2.85
N GLN A 166 29.37 -22.17 2.79
CA GLN A 166 28.62 -21.06 2.19
C GLN A 166 28.27 -21.32 0.71
N LYS A 167 29.20 -21.91 -0.05
CA LYS A 167 28.96 -22.33 -1.45
C LYS A 167 27.88 -23.41 -1.58
N LEU A 168 27.73 -24.31 -0.60
CA LEU A 168 26.63 -25.29 -0.59
C LEU A 168 25.28 -24.59 -0.39
N HIS A 169 25.21 -23.62 0.53
CA HIS A 169 24.00 -22.84 0.75
C HIS A 169 23.58 -22.04 -0.50
N SER A 170 24.52 -21.34 -1.15
CA SER A 170 24.22 -20.57 -2.37
C SER A 170 23.84 -21.47 -3.55
N ALA A 171 24.46 -22.64 -3.68
CA ALA A 171 24.10 -23.61 -4.73
C ALA A 171 22.73 -24.27 -4.48
N ARG A 172 22.34 -24.46 -3.22
CA ARG A 172 21.05 -25.04 -2.84
C ARG A 172 19.90 -24.06 -3.00
N GLN A 173 20.08 -22.78 -2.64
CA GLN A 173 19.02 -21.78 -2.57
C GLN A 173 18.06 -21.74 -3.78
N PRO A 174 18.53 -21.68 -5.05
CA PRO A 174 17.62 -21.63 -6.21
C PRO A 174 16.82 -22.93 -6.38
N LEU A 175 17.39 -24.07 -5.99
CA LEU A 175 16.70 -25.37 -6.05
C LEU A 175 15.75 -25.55 -4.86
N HIS A 176 16.11 -25.00 -3.69
CA HIS A 176 15.32 -25.11 -2.48
C HIS A 176 13.94 -24.49 -2.65
N VAL A 177 13.85 -23.31 -3.25
CA VAL A 177 12.55 -22.66 -3.53
C VAL A 177 11.65 -23.55 -4.40
N ARG A 178 12.23 -24.29 -5.35
CA ARG A 178 11.48 -25.10 -6.32
C ARG A 178 11.06 -26.48 -5.78
N TYR A 179 11.92 -27.13 -5.01
CA TYR A 179 11.77 -28.52 -4.58
C TYR A 179 11.42 -28.69 -3.10
N TYR A 180 11.52 -27.64 -2.29
CA TYR A 180 11.03 -27.67 -0.90
C TYR A 180 9.50 -27.59 -0.87
N ARG A 181 8.84 -28.72 -1.10
CA ARG A 181 7.39 -28.85 -1.00
C ARG A 181 7.06 -29.56 0.31
N ARG A 182 6.75 -28.79 1.35
CA ARG A 182 6.19 -29.32 2.61
C ARG A 182 4.82 -28.74 2.83
N ASP A 183 3.91 -29.58 3.33
CA ASP A 183 2.62 -29.12 3.78
C ASP A 183 2.82 -28.16 4.97
N PRO A 184 2.43 -26.87 4.88
CA PRO A 184 2.56 -25.91 5.95
C PRO A 184 1.85 -26.35 7.24
N LEU A 185 0.83 -27.22 7.18
CA LEU A 185 0.16 -27.73 8.38
C LEU A 185 1.02 -28.66 9.23
N ARG A 186 2.19 -29.10 8.73
CA ARG A 186 3.16 -29.86 9.53
C ARG A 186 3.96 -28.97 10.49
N ASN A 187 3.82 -27.64 10.41
CA ASN A 187 4.42 -26.71 11.35
C ASN A 187 3.59 -26.60 12.65
N PRO A 188 4.17 -26.05 13.74
CA PRO A 188 3.41 -25.73 14.96
C PRO A 188 2.20 -24.84 14.67
N ARG A 189 1.12 -25.01 15.45
CA ARG A 189 -0.18 -24.40 15.17
C ARG A 189 -0.11 -22.87 15.13
N GLU A 190 0.74 -22.27 15.95
CA GLU A 190 0.96 -20.83 16.05
C GLU A 190 1.55 -20.27 14.75
N ILE A 191 2.52 -21.00 14.17
CA ILE A 191 3.16 -20.62 12.90
C ILE A 191 2.16 -20.74 11.77
N VAL A 192 1.38 -21.83 11.74
CA VAL A 192 0.31 -22.00 10.76
C VAL A 192 -0.68 -20.83 10.89
N GLN A 193 -1.14 -20.51 12.09
CA GLN A 193 -2.10 -19.42 12.28
C GLN A 193 -1.56 -18.08 11.80
N ARG A 194 -0.29 -17.78 12.09
CA ARG A 194 0.38 -16.56 11.62
C ARG A 194 0.50 -16.52 10.10
N ILE A 195 0.82 -17.63 9.44
CA ILE A 195 0.84 -17.71 7.97
C ILE A 195 -0.53 -17.37 7.39
N PHE A 196 -1.60 -17.97 7.92
CA PHE A 196 -2.96 -17.75 7.42
C PHE A 196 -3.51 -16.35 7.72
N GLN A 197 -3.00 -15.64 8.75
CA GLN A 197 -3.36 -14.24 9.00
C GLN A 197 -2.92 -13.29 7.88
N TYR A 198 -1.86 -13.62 7.15
CA TYR A 198 -1.39 -12.82 6.02
C TYR A 198 -2.15 -13.12 4.71
N LEU A 199 -3.00 -14.15 4.69
CA LEU A 199 -3.78 -14.51 3.50
C LEU A 199 -5.11 -13.76 3.49
N ASP A 200 -5.53 -13.35 2.29
CA ASP A 200 -6.83 -12.76 2.07
C ASP A 200 -7.95 -13.82 2.19
N PHE A 201 -9.16 -13.35 2.50
CA PHE A 201 -10.33 -14.20 2.68
C PHE A 201 -10.60 -15.14 1.49
N ALA A 202 -10.44 -14.67 0.24
CA ALA A 202 -10.66 -15.50 -0.94
C ALA A 202 -9.62 -16.64 -1.04
N THR A 203 -8.37 -16.37 -0.69
CA THR A 203 -7.33 -17.41 -0.61
C THR A 203 -7.61 -18.41 0.49
N ILE A 204 -8.04 -17.98 1.67
CA ILE A 204 -8.42 -18.89 2.77
C ILE A 204 -9.57 -19.82 2.35
N VAL A 205 -10.58 -19.31 1.62
CA VAL A 205 -11.66 -20.14 1.06
C VAL A 205 -11.11 -21.18 0.08
N ARG A 206 -10.18 -20.79 -0.80
CA ARG A 206 -9.51 -21.75 -1.72
C ARG A 206 -8.73 -22.83 -0.97
N CYS A 207 -8.11 -22.48 0.15
CA CYS A 207 -7.37 -23.42 1.00
C CYS A 207 -8.24 -24.54 1.59
N LEU A 208 -9.57 -24.34 1.73
CA LEU A 208 -10.49 -25.40 2.16
C LEU A 208 -10.58 -26.57 1.18
N HIS A 209 -10.20 -26.36 -0.09
CA HIS A 209 -10.28 -27.36 -1.15
C HIS A 209 -8.99 -28.16 -1.35
N VAL A 210 -7.91 -27.84 -0.62
CA VAL A 210 -6.59 -28.50 -0.79
C VAL A 210 -6.62 -29.95 -0.32
N SER A 211 -7.13 -30.20 0.88
CA SER A 211 -7.29 -31.56 1.44
C SER A 211 -8.29 -31.59 2.58
N LYS A 212 -8.72 -32.79 3.00
CA LYS A 212 -9.59 -32.97 4.18
C LYS A 212 -8.94 -32.44 5.45
N GLY A 213 -7.63 -32.62 5.61
CA GLY A 213 -6.87 -32.12 6.77
C GLY A 213 -6.83 -30.60 6.85
N TRP A 214 -6.64 -29.94 5.71
CA TRP A 214 -6.70 -28.47 5.61
C TRP A 214 -8.06 -27.92 5.98
N ARG A 215 -9.11 -28.52 5.42
CA ARG A 215 -10.48 -28.14 5.75
C ARG A 215 -10.74 -28.29 7.25
N GLN A 216 -10.43 -29.46 7.83
CA GLN A 216 -10.64 -29.73 9.25
C GLN A 216 -9.88 -28.74 10.14
N TYR A 217 -8.62 -28.42 9.82
CA TYR A 217 -7.84 -27.45 10.57
C TYR A 217 -8.46 -26.06 10.52
N LEU A 218 -8.74 -25.54 9.33
CA LEU A 218 -9.24 -24.17 9.14
C LEU A 218 -10.65 -23.97 9.73
N THR A 219 -11.46 -25.02 9.80
CA THR A 219 -12.81 -24.97 10.40
C THR A 219 -12.85 -25.42 11.86
N SER A 220 -11.71 -25.74 12.48
CA SER A 220 -11.65 -26.18 13.88
C SER A 220 -11.82 -25.01 14.87
N ARG A 221 -12.30 -25.33 16.08
CA ARG A 221 -12.40 -24.37 17.18
C ARG A 221 -11.02 -23.78 17.50
N GLY A 222 -10.95 -22.46 17.64
CA GLY A 222 -9.71 -21.69 17.82
C GLY A 222 -9.19 -21.00 16.54
N ASN A 223 -9.71 -21.39 15.37
CA ASN A 223 -9.40 -20.76 14.07
C ASN A 223 -10.53 -19.85 13.54
N GLU A 224 -11.55 -19.60 14.38
CA GLU A 224 -12.71 -18.74 14.05
C GLU A 224 -12.32 -17.34 13.59
N ARG A 225 -11.20 -16.80 14.10
CA ARG A 225 -10.69 -15.46 13.73
C ARG A 225 -10.49 -15.27 12.23
N PHE A 226 -10.20 -16.33 11.47
CA PHE A 226 -10.05 -16.24 10.01
C PHE A 226 -11.38 -15.97 9.30
N TRP A 227 -12.49 -16.27 9.97
CA TRP A 227 -13.85 -16.22 9.42
C TRP A 227 -14.68 -15.09 10.03
N ARG A 228 -14.15 -14.34 11.00
CA ARG A 228 -14.84 -13.18 11.60
C ARG A 228 -14.99 -12.01 10.63
N ALA A 229 -14.18 -11.95 9.59
CA ALA A 229 -14.28 -10.97 8.50
C ALA A 229 -14.68 -11.67 7.20
N LEU A 230 -15.90 -11.42 6.72
CA LEU A 230 -16.41 -11.92 5.45
C LEU A 230 -16.25 -10.83 4.39
N LEU A 231 -15.21 -10.95 3.57
CA LEU A 231 -14.78 -9.93 2.61
C LEU A 231 -15.07 -10.37 1.16
N PHE A 232 -16.23 -10.01 0.63
CA PHE A 232 -16.63 -10.27 -0.76
C PHE A 232 -16.21 -9.11 -1.67
N THR A 233 -14.91 -9.04 -1.97
CA THR A 233 -14.29 -7.98 -2.79
C THR A 233 -14.22 -8.37 -4.28
N ARG A 234 -13.92 -7.40 -5.15
CA ARG A 234 -13.73 -7.58 -6.62
C ARG A 234 -12.81 -8.75 -7.03
N GLN A 235 -11.94 -9.22 -6.14
CA GLN A 235 -11.03 -10.35 -6.39
C GLN A 235 -11.74 -11.72 -6.35
N PHE A 236 -13.02 -11.78 -5.99
CA PHE A 236 -13.80 -13.01 -6.08
C PHE A 236 -14.05 -13.42 -7.55
N PRO A 237 -13.79 -14.68 -7.94
CA PRO A 237 -14.00 -15.13 -9.30
C PRO A 237 -15.46 -14.94 -9.74
N HIS A 238 -15.63 -14.22 -10.85
CA HIS A 238 -16.91 -13.77 -11.43
C HIS A 238 -18.00 -14.85 -11.64
N ARG A 239 -17.68 -16.14 -11.52
CA ARG A 239 -18.54 -17.21 -12.07
C ARG A 239 -19.66 -17.69 -11.15
N TYR A 240 -19.58 -17.51 -9.83
CA TYR A 240 -20.62 -18.04 -8.93
C TYR A 240 -20.84 -17.13 -7.71
N ALA A 241 -21.95 -16.40 -7.70
CA ALA A 241 -22.45 -15.75 -6.49
C ALA A 241 -22.67 -16.83 -5.40
N PRO A 242 -22.27 -16.59 -4.14
CA PRO A 242 -22.38 -17.60 -3.10
C PRO A 242 -23.85 -17.94 -2.82
N SER A 243 -24.14 -19.23 -2.68
CA SER A 243 -25.45 -19.71 -2.25
C SER A 243 -25.71 -19.36 -0.78
N THR A 244 -26.98 -19.27 -0.38
CA THR A 244 -27.38 -19.08 1.03
C THR A 244 -26.82 -20.20 1.93
N ALA A 245 -26.78 -21.44 1.43
CA ALA A 245 -26.20 -22.58 2.14
C ALA A 245 -24.68 -22.43 2.36
N SER A 246 -23.96 -21.87 1.39
CA SER A 246 -22.53 -21.56 1.52
C SER A 246 -22.29 -20.47 2.57
N LEU A 247 -23.13 -19.43 2.59
CA LEU A 247 -23.04 -18.37 3.61
C LEU A 247 -23.27 -18.92 5.02
N LYS A 248 -24.28 -19.78 5.22
CA LYS A 248 -24.51 -20.44 6.51
C LYS A 248 -23.28 -21.24 6.99
N LYS A 249 -22.57 -21.91 6.08
CA LYS A 249 -21.32 -22.62 6.42
C LYS A 249 -20.18 -21.67 6.79
N LEU A 250 -20.02 -20.55 6.08
CA LEU A 250 -18.98 -19.56 6.40
C LEU A 250 -19.23 -18.93 7.77
N ILE A 251 -20.48 -18.62 8.08
CA ILE A 251 -20.90 -18.11 9.40
C ILE A 251 -20.66 -19.16 10.49
N SER A 252 -20.92 -20.45 10.23
CA SER A 252 -20.65 -21.48 11.24
C SER A 252 -19.15 -21.62 11.53
N TYR A 253 -18.27 -21.37 10.56
CA TYR A 253 -16.81 -21.38 10.78
C TYR A 253 -16.32 -20.22 11.65
N SER A 254 -17.06 -19.11 11.74
CA SER A 254 -16.74 -17.98 12.63
C SER A 254 -17.26 -18.18 14.06
N GLY A 255 -17.92 -19.30 14.34
CA GLY A 255 -18.64 -19.50 15.61
C GLY A 255 -19.93 -18.69 15.70
N ASN A 256 -20.52 -18.30 14.57
CA ASN A 256 -21.65 -17.35 14.48
C ASN A 256 -21.32 -15.96 15.10
N ASP A 257 -20.05 -15.56 15.04
CA ASP A 257 -19.54 -14.27 15.51
C ASP A 257 -18.85 -13.51 14.37
N VAL A 258 -19.58 -13.27 13.27
CA VAL A 258 -19.06 -12.41 12.19
C VAL A 258 -19.06 -10.96 12.66
N ARG A 259 -17.90 -10.31 12.57
CA ARG A 259 -17.66 -8.93 13.04
C ARG A 259 -17.52 -7.93 11.89
N GLN A 260 -17.09 -8.38 10.71
CA GLN A 260 -16.95 -7.51 9.56
C GLN A 260 -17.57 -8.16 8.34
N ILE A 261 -18.45 -7.40 7.65
CA ILE A 261 -19.07 -7.82 6.40
C ILE A 261 -18.79 -6.74 5.35
N VAL A 262 -18.11 -7.13 4.28
CA VAL A 262 -17.82 -6.26 3.14
C VAL A 262 -18.33 -6.88 1.86
N ILE A 263 -19.25 -6.21 1.18
CA ILE A 263 -19.78 -6.59 -0.13
C ILE A 263 -19.50 -5.44 -1.08
N ASP A 264 -18.47 -5.60 -1.94
CA ASP A 264 -18.01 -4.53 -2.84
C ASP A 264 -18.88 -4.39 -4.11
N SER A 265 -19.69 -5.40 -4.42
CA SER A 265 -20.67 -5.33 -5.51
C SER A 265 -21.88 -6.20 -5.18
N VAL A 266 -22.93 -5.56 -4.71
CA VAL A 266 -24.21 -6.16 -4.34
C VAL A 266 -24.85 -6.88 -5.54
N LEU A 267 -24.81 -6.27 -6.74
CA LEU A 267 -25.21 -6.86 -8.02
C LEU A 267 -24.48 -8.18 -8.32
N ARG A 268 -23.14 -8.19 -8.25
CA ARG A 268 -22.34 -9.41 -8.52
C ARG A 268 -22.55 -10.48 -7.45
N PHE A 269 -22.74 -10.07 -6.21
CA PHE A 269 -23.07 -10.96 -5.10
C PHE A 269 -24.49 -11.54 -5.22
N ARG A 270 -25.36 -10.94 -6.08
CA ARG A 270 -26.79 -11.22 -6.18
C ARG A 270 -27.42 -11.23 -4.78
N LEU A 271 -27.27 -10.11 -4.06
CA LEU A 271 -27.76 -9.99 -2.70
C LEU A 271 -29.29 -10.04 -2.71
N THR A 272 -29.86 -11.11 -2.15
CA THR A 272 -31.29 -11.23 -1.91
C THR A 272 -31.60 -10.99 -0.44
N GLN A 273 -32.86 -10.71 -0.11
CA GLN A 273 -33.30 -10.53 1.29
C GLN A 273 -32.90 -11.71 2.19
N GLN A 274 -32.99 -12.94 1.66
CA GLN A 274 -32.63 -14.15 2.40
C GLN A 274 -31.12 -14.20 2.73
N LYS A 275 -30.26 -13.76 1.81
CA LYS A 275 -28.81 -13.70 2.04
C LYS A 275 -28.47 -12.63 3.08
N LEU A 276 -29.09 -11.46 2.98
CA LEU A 276 -28.92 -10.37 3.94
C LEU A 276 -29.33 -10.84 5.35
N ASN A 277 -30.54 -11.39 5.50
CA ASN A 277 -31.02 -11.93 6.77
C ASN A 277 -30.09 -13.01 7.33
N THR A 278 -29.59 -13.92 6.49
CA THR A 278 -28.66 -14.97 6.92
C THR A 278 -27.36 -14.38 7.46
N LEU A 279 -26.79 -13.37 6.79
CA LEU A 279 -25.57 -12.69 7.21
C LEU A 279 -25.77 -11.93 8.53
N LEU A 280 -26.90 -11.23 8.68
CA LEU A 280 -27.23 -10.47 9.88
C LEU A 280 -27.49 -11.38 11.10
N GLN A 281 -28.25 -12.48 10.93
CA GLN A 281 -28.50 -13.46 12.00
C GLN A 281 -27.21 -14.10 12.54
N GLY A 282 -26.19 -14.26 11.70
CA GLY A 282 -24.88 -14.81 12.05
C GLY A 282 -23.88 -13.82 12.63
N SER A 283 -24.26 -12.55 12.85
CA SER A 283 -23.36 -11.46 13.19
C SER A 283 -23.82 -10.66 14.42
N LYS A 284 -23.94 -11.35 15.57
CA LYS A 284 -24.40 -10.72 16.82
C LYS A 284 -23.50 -9.57 17.31
N ASN A 285 -22.20 -9.65 17.05
CA ASN A 285 -21.22 -8.60 17.39
C ASN A 285 -20.67 -7.93 16.12
N LEU A 286 -21.53 -7.62 15.14
CA LEU A 286 -21.08 -6.92 13.94
C LEU A 286 -20.49 -5.55 14.30
N GLU A 287 -19.24 -5.33 13.92
CA GLU A 287 -18.48 -4.10 14.13
C GLU A 287 -18.46 -3.22 12.86
N SER A 288 -18.48 -3.84 11.67
CA SER A 288 -18.47 -3.10 10.40
C SER A 288 -19.34 -3.74 9.31
N LEU A 289 -20.20 -2.91 8.70
CA LEU A 289 -21.04 -3.26 7.56
C LEU A 289 -20.71 -2.35 6.36
N VAL A 290 -20.36 -2.95 5.23
CA VAL A 290 -20.00 -2.24 4.01
C VAL A 290 -20.77 -2.86 2.83
N LEU A 291 -21.68 -2.11 2.24
CA LEU A 291 -22.51 -2.53 1.09
C LEU A 291 -22.31 -1.55 -0.06
N ARG A 292 -21.91 -2.05 -1.24
CA ARG A 292 -21.66 -1.21 -2.42
C ARG A 292 -22.37 -1.67 -3.69
N GLY A 293 -22.96 -0.71 -4.40
CA GLY A 293 -23.69 -0.87 -5.64
C GLY A 293 -25.20 -0.98 -5.45
N ASN A 294 -25.91 -0.99 -6.58
CA ASN A 294 -27.37 -1.07 -6.62
C ASN A 294 -27.89 -2.52 -6.70
N THR A 295 -29.18 -2.74 -6.41
CA THR A 295 -29.88 -4.02 -6.58
C THR A 295 -31.36 -3.78 -6.91
N GLU A 296 -31.94 -4.67 -7.71
CA GLU A 296 -33.38 -4.65 -8.02
C GLU A 296 -34.22 -5.21 -6.86
N GLU A 297 -33.67 -6.19 -6.12
CA GLU A 297 -34.30 -6.86 -4.97
C GLU A 297 -34.68 -5.88 -3.85
N ASP A 298 -35.89 -6.02 -3.29
CA ASP A 298 -36.32 -5.26 -2.11
C ASP A 298 -35.60 -5.75 -0.85
N LEU A 299 -34.67 -4.93 -0.37
CA LEU A 299 -33.87 -5.21 0.81
C LEU A 299 -34.43 -4.47 2.03
N GLN A 300 -34.76 -5.20 3.09
CA GLN A 300 -35.20 -4.66 4.36
C GLN A 300 -34.26 -5.08 5.48
N ILE A 301 -34.01 -4.19 6.42
CA ILE A 301 -33.30 -4.54 7.66
C ILE A 301 -34.32 -5.13 8.63
N PRO A 302 -34.12 -6.36 9.13
CA PRO A 302 -35.04 -6.97 10.08
C PRO A 302 -35.09 -6.17 11.38
N MET A 303 -36.26 -5.65 11.73
CA MET A 303 -36.51 -4.91 12.98
C MET A 303 -36.59 -5.85 14.20
N VAL A 304 -35.51 -6.56 14.50
CA VAL A 304 -35.42 -7.47 15.66
C VAL A 304 -34.51 -6.87 16.72
N ASN A 305 -35.00 -6.84 17.96
CA ASN A 305 -34.29 -6.30 19.11
C ASN A 305 -32.95 -7.02 19.32
N GLY A 306 -31.87 -6.25 19.40
CA GLY A 306 -30.54 -6.74 19.77
C GLY A 306 -29.56 -6.98 18.61
N PHE A 307 -29.93 -6.68 17.36
CA PHE A 307 -28.94 -6.52 16.29
C PHE A 307 -28.15 -5.23 16.46
N PHE A 308 -26.94 -5.19 15.88
CA PHE A 308 -26.12 -3.99 15.75
C PHE A 308 -25.66 -3.28 17.05
N LYS A 309 -25.64 -3.97 18.21
CA LYS A 309 -25.17 -3.37 19.48
C LYS A 309 -23.70 -2.90 19.50
N LYS A 310 -22.89 -3.37 18.55
CA LYS A 310 -21.43 -3.09 18.48
C LYS A 310 -21.01 -2.51 17.14
N ILE A 311 -21.97 -2.08 16.30
CA ILE A 311 -21.61 -1.64 14.96
C ILE A 311 -21.02 -0.25 15.04
N ASN A 312 -19.74 -0.15 14.73
CA ASN A 312 -19.02 1.12 14.83
C ASN A 312 -18.92 1.79 13.46
N ARG A 313 -18.94 1.01 12.37
CA ARG A 313 -18.72 1.49 11.01
C ARG A 313 -19.77 0.99 10.01
N VAL A 314 -20.49 1.93 9.42
CA VAL A 314 -21.43 1.68 8.32
C VAL A 314 -20.96 2.40 7.06
N PHE A 315 -20.84 1.66 5.96
CA PHE A 315 -20.62 2.22 4.63
C PHE A 315 -21.69 1.73 3.65
N LEU A 316 -22.42 2.67 3.08
CA LEU A 316 -23.46 2.41 2.09
C LEU A 316 -23.12 3.20 0.83
N ASP A 317 -22.95 2.50 -0.29
CA ASP A 317 -22.54 3.09 -1.56
C ASP A 317 -23.54 2.69 -2.65
N GLU A 318 -24.22 3.68 -3.23
CA GLU A 318 -25.29 3.63 -4.24
C GLU A 318 -26.55 2.84 -3.85
N ILE A 319 -26.51 2.04 -2.79
CA ILE A 319 -27.63 1.19 -2.37
C ILE A 319 -28.87 1.99 -1.97
N LEU A 320 -28.68 3.18 -1.39
CA LEU A 320 -29.79 4.03 -0.98
C LEU A 320 -30.50 4.67 -2.18
N VAL A 321 -29.86 4.78 -3.35
CA VAL A 321 -30.50 5.33 -4.56
C VAL A 321 -31.75 4.54 -4.94
N GLY A 322 -31.68 3.20 -4.86
CA GLY A 322 -32.81 2.32 -5.11
C GLY A 322 -33.63 1.96 -3.88
N LYS A 323 -33.02 1.93 -2.68
CA LYS A 323 -33.63 1.38 -1.45
C LYS A 323 -33.45 2.30 -0.23
N PRO A 324 -34.14 3.46 -0.18
CA PRO A 324 -34.06 4.41 0.94
C PRO A 324 -34.44 3.82 2.31
N HIS A 325 -35.42 2.91 2.33
CA HIS A 325 -36.03 2.35 3.53
C HIS A 325 -35.10 1.45 4.37
N ILE A 326 -33.88 1.17 3.89
CA ILE A 326 -32.85 0.44 4.65
C ILE A 326 -32.25 1.30 5.75
N LEU A 327 -32.13 2.61 5.52
CA LEU A 327 -31.31 3.49 6.34
C LEU A 327 -31.91 3.71 7.73
N GLU A 328 -33.18 4.11 7.80
CA GLU A 328 -33.83 4.46 9.06
C GLU A 328 -33.85 3.29 10.06
N PRO A 329 -34.25 2.05 9.69
CA PRO A 329 -34.18 0.92 10.61
C PRO A 329 -32.75 0.56 11.02
N LEU A 330 -31.78 0.67 10.09
CA LEU A 330 -30.37 0.39 10.38
C LEU A 330 -29.84 1.37 11.43
N LEU A 331 -30.04 2.67 11.21
CA LEU A 331 -29.55 3.72 12.11
C LEU A 331 -30.27 3.69 13.46
N THR A 332 -31.57 3.41 13.48
CA THR A 332 -32.35 3.31 14.73
C THR A 332 -31.83 2.20 15.62
N GLN A 333 -31.58 1.01 15.07
CA GLN A 333 -31.05 -0.14 15.82
C GLN A 333 -29.59 0.04 16.26
N ALA A 334 -28.83 0.82 15.50
CA ALA A 334 -27.40 1.01 15.69
C ALA A 334 -27.05 2.31 16.43
N SER A 335 -28.06 3.08 16.84
CA SER A 335 -27.98 4.44 17.36
C SER A 335 -26.94 4.67 18.46
N GLU A 336 -26.86 3.74 19.42
CA GLU A 336 -25.94 3.85 20.55
C GLU A 336 -24.48 3.47 20.21
N SER A 337 -24.22 2.78 19.10
CA SER A 337 -22.90 2.21 18.81
C SER A 337 -22.17 2.82 17.62
N ILE A 338 -22.89 3.40 16.66
CA ILE A 338 -22.26 3.95 15.45
C ILE A 338 -21.35 5.12 15.79
N GLN A 339 -20.11 5.03 15.32
CA GLN A 339 -19.12 6.11 15.38
C GLN A 339 -18.78 6.66 14.00
N ASN A 340 -18.82 5.81 12.96
CA ASN A 340 -18.45 6.13 11.58
C ASN A 340 -19.60 5.81 10.63
N LEU A 341 -20.15 6.84 9.99
CA LEU A 341 -21.18 6.70 8.96
C LEU A 341 -20.67 7.30 7.65
N HIS A 342 -20.65 6.48 6.60
CA HIS A 342 -20.32 6.94 5.26
C HIS A 342 -21.41 6.50 4.28
N ILE A 343 -22.01 7.48 3.63
CA ILE A 343 -23.08 7.33 2.65
C ILE A 343 -22.61 7.91 1.32
N ARG A 344 -22.68 7.12 0.26
CA ARG A 344 -22.46 7.58 -1.10
C ARG A 344 -23.69 7.29 -1.95
N GLY A 345 -24.29 8.32 -2.55
CA GLY A 345 -25.53 8.25 -3.32
C GLY A 345 -26.79 8.23 -2.45
N LEU A 346 -27.48 9.36 -2.38
CA LEU A 346 -28.73 9.56 -1.65
C LEU A 346 -29.95 9.16 -2.53
N PRO A 347 -31.09 8.84 -1.89
CA PRO A 347 -32.29 8.32 -2.58
C PRO A 347 -33.02 9.36 -3.44
N GLN A 348 -33.40 9.05 -4.67
CA GLN A 348 -34.31 9.91 -5.46
C GLN A 348 -35.76 9.66 -5.03
N VAL A 349 -36.33 10.45 -4.11
CA VAL A 349 -37.76 10.30 -3.74
C VAL A 349 -38.50 11.62 -3.87
N GLY A 350 -39.46 11.67 -4.78
CA GLY A 350 -40.31 12.82 -5.09
C GLY A 350 -41.43 13.10 -4.09
N THR A 351 -41.38 12.64 -2.84
CA THR A 351 -42.50 12.82 -1.89
C THR A 351 -42.14 12.98 -0.41
N THR A 352 -40.88 12.82 0.01
CA THR A 352 -40.47 13.12 1.40
C THR A 352 -39.24 14.01 1.40
N THR A 353 -39.47 15.29 1.67
CA THR A 353 -38.47 16.38 1.70
C THR A 353 -37.58 16.35 2.94
N THR A 354 -37.60 15.29 3.73
CA THR A 354 -36.87 15.19 4.99
C THR A 354 -36.16 13.85 5.09
N PHE A 355 -34.83 13.90 4.94
CA PHE A 355 -33.94 12.80 5.30
C PHE A 355 -33.98 12.64 6.82
N GLY A 356 -34.79 11.71 7.33
CA GLY A 356 -34.95 11.47 8.76
C GLY A 356 -33.68 10.87 9.36
N PHE A 357 -32.89 11.68 10.07
CA PHE A 357 -31.76 11.20 10.87
C PHE A 357 -32.26 10.89 12.28
N PRO A 358 -32.18 9.63 12.76
CA PRO A 358 -32.49 9.32 14.15
C PRO A 358 -31.41 9.91 15.09
N SER A 359 -31.67 9.88 16.39
CA SER A 359 -30.67 10.31 17.38
C SER A 359 -29.48 9.34 17.39
N LEU A 360 -28.28 9.86 17.05
CA LEU A 360 -27.02 9.15 16.99
C LEU A 360 -26.01 9.83 17.94
N PRO A 361 -26.11 9.62 19.26
CA PRO A 361 -25.35 10.38 20.25
C PRO A 361 -23.83 10.15 20.20
N ASN A 362 -23.38 9.02 19.65
CA ASN A 362 -21.96 8.62 19.63
C ASN A 362 -21.29 8.76 18.25
N LEU A 363 -21.98 9.34 17.27
CA LEU A 363 -21.44 9.53 15.92
C LEU A 363 -20.33 10.58 15.93
N GLN A 364 -19.12 10.20 15.49
CA GLN A 364 -17.94 11.06 15.46
C GLN A 364 -17.53 11.44 14.04
N TYR A 365 -17.74 10.54 13.07
CA TYR A 365 -17.30 10.74 11.68
C TYR A 365 -18.49 10.56 10.74
N LEU A 366 -18.82 11.62 10.00
CA LEU A 366 -19.87 11.61 8.99
C LEU A 366 -19.30 11.97 7.63
N ARG A 367 -19.52 11.10 6.64
CA ARG A 367 -19.15 11.33 5.24
C ARG A 367 -20.34 11.10 4.33
N ILE A 368 -20.73 12.12 3.57
CA ILE A 368 -21.82 12.06 2.61
C ILE A 368 -21.28 12.50 1.25
N GLU A 369 -21.43 11.63 0.26
CA GLU A 369 -21.03 11.90 -1.12
C GLU A 369 -22.21 11.67 -2.05
N GLU A 370 -22.44 12.57 -2.98
CA GLU A 370 -23.45 12.42 -4.02
C GLU A 370 -22.81 12.41 -5.40
N GLN A 371 -23.48 11.82 -6.38
CA GLN A 371 -23.09 11.99 -7.78
C GLN A 371 -23.79 13.22 -8.34
N ASN A 372 -23.07 14.09 -9.05
CA ASN A 372 -23.63 15.30 -9.66
C ASN A 372 -24.87 14.95 -10.51
N LYS A 373 -26.06 15.22 -9.97
CA LYS A 373 -27.37 14.87 -10.51
C LYS A 373 -28.15 16.15 -10.80
N PRO A 374 -29.05 16.17 -11.81
CA PRO A 374 -29.77 17.38 -12.21
C PRO A 374 -30.70 17.93 -11.12
N ASN A 375 -31.28 17.08 -10.27
CA ASN A 375 -32.14 17.46 -9.14
C ASN A 375 -31.63 16.80 -7.84
N PRO A 376 -30.61 17.37 -7.17
CA PRO A 376 -30.08 16.82 -5.93
C PRO A 376 -31.02 17.09 -4.75
N ILE A 377 -30.94 16.23 -3.73
CA ILE A 377 -31.69 16.41 -2.47
C ILE A 377 -31.01 17.50 -1.65
N ARG A 378 -31.81 18.37 -1.03
CA ARG A 378 -31.33 19.33 -0.03
C ARG A 378 -31.27 18.67 1.34
N LEU A 379 -30.08 18.65 1.91
CA LEU A 379 -29.81 18.06 3.22
C LEU A 379 -29.97 19.12 4.32
N GLY A 380 -30.83 18.84 5.29
CA GLY A 380 -30.93 19.63 6.51
C GLY A 380 -29.74 19.35 7.42
N ILE A 381 -28.70 20.19 7.34
CA ILE A 381 -27.49 19.99 8.15
C ILE A 381 -27.78 20.18 9.64
N TRP A 382 -28.66 21.12 9.98
CA TRP A 382 -29.02 21.43 11.37
C TRP A 382 -29.91 20.35 11.99
N THR A 383 -30.74 19.66 11.21
CA THR A 383 -31.47 18.48 11.67
C THR A 383 -30.53 17.31 11.94
N ILE A 384 -29.47 17.15 11.16
CA ILE A 384 -28.41 16.17 11.45
C ILE A 384 -27.65 16.59 12.72
N ALA A 385 -27.37 17.87 12.90
CA ALA A 385 -26.69 18.37 14.09
C ALA A 385 -27.49 18.11 15.38
N ALA A 386 -28.82 18.27 15.33
CA ALA A 386 -29.72 17.91 16.42
C ALA A 386 -29.72 16.40 16.71
N GLY A 387 -29.71 15.55 15.67
CA GLY A 387 -29.65 14.10 15.82
C GLY A 387 -28.29 13.58 16.29
N ALA A 388 -27.19 14.21 15.89
CA ALA A 388 -25.83 13.75 16.12
C ALA A 388 -24.92 14.88 16.65
N PRO A 389 -24.98 15.22 17.95
CA PRO A 389 -24.31 16.39 18.49
C PRO A 389 -22.79 16.24 18.68
N ARG A 390 -22.24 15.01 18.66
CA ARG A 390 -20.82 14.73 18.98
C ARG A 390 -19.91 14.52 17.76
N ILE A 391 -20.31 15.02 16.59
CA ILE A 391 -19.51 14.90 15.37
C ILE A 391 -18.18 15.66 15.53
N ARG A 392 -17.09 14.99 15.18
CA ARG A 392 -15.72 15.53 15.13
C ARG A 392 -15.25 15.83 13.72
N GLN A 393 -15.65 15.00 12.75
CA GLN A 393 -15.27 15.18 11.35
C GLN A 393 -16.46 15.04 10.42
N LEU A 394 -16.59 16.03 9.53
CA LEU A 394 -17.62 16.10 8.51
C LEU A 394 -17.00 16.16 7.12
N TRP A 395 -17.46 15.29 6.23
CA TRP A 395 -17.12 15.31 4.81
C TRP A 395 -18.40 15.35 3.96
N LEU A 396 -18.51 16.35 3.09
CA LEU A 396 -19.61 16.54 2.16
C LEU A 396 -19.05 16.64 0.74
N SER A 397 -19.56 15.85 -0.21
CA SER A 397 -19.15 15.92 -1.62
C SER A 397 -20.36 15.99 -2.54
N ASP A 398 -20.46 17.07 -3.33
CA ASP A 398 -21.52 17.31 -4.32
C ASP A 398 -22.95 17.29 -3.74
N VAL A 399 -23.10 17.68 -2.46
CA VAL A 399 -24.38 17.75 -1.74
C VAL A 399 -24.91 19.18 -1.71
N GLN A 400 -26.22 19.36 -1.88
CA GLN A 400 -26.90 20.64 -1.60
C GLN A 400 -27.40 20.66 -0.16
N LEU A 401 -27.23 21.80 0.53
CA LEU A 401 -27.63 21.99 1.92
C LEU A 401 -28.83 22.94 2.01
N SER A 402 -29.73 22.68 2.96
CA SER A 402 -30.78 23.64 3.31
C SER A 402 -30.37 24.45 4.54
N GLY A 403 -30.50 25.77 4.45
CA GLY A 403 -29.99 26.75 5.43
C GLY A 403 -30.98 27.15 6.52
N ARG A 404 -32.17 26.54 6.57
CA ARG A 404 -33.17 26.80 7.62
C ARG A 404 -32.67 26.31 8.98
N GLN A 405 -32.11 27.24 9.76
CA GLN A 405 -31.80 27.03 11.16
C GLN A 405 -33.12 26.98 11.96
N PRO A 406 -33.26 26.05 12.92
CA PRO A 406 -34.38 26.09 13.87
C PRO A 406 -34.34 27.42 14.64
N GLU A 407 -35.47 28.14 14.72
CA GLU A 407 -35.56 29.48 15.35
C GLU A 407 -35.13 29.49 16.83
N ASP A 408 -35.14 28.33 17.50
CA ASP A 408 -34.95 28.19 18.95
C ASP A 408 -33.52 27.82 19.39
N THR A 409 -32.51 27.75 18.50
CA THR A 409 -31.17 27.26 18.88
C THR A 409 -30.05 28.10 18.30
N GLU A 410 -29.14 28.57 19.16
CA GLU A 410 -27.93 29.30 18.75
C GLU A 410 -26.95 28.40 17.99
N LEU A 411 -26.25 28.98 17.00
CA LEU A 411 -25.31 28.28 16.13
C LEU A 411 -24.20 27.55 16.91
N ASP A 412 -23.70 28.16 17.99
CA ASP A 412 -22.57 27.65 18.79
C ASP A 412 -22.92 26.45 19.68
N GLN A 413 -24.21 26.14 19.81
CA GLN A 413 -24.68 24.95 20.52
C GLN A 413 -24.56 23.69 19.65
N PHE A 414 -24.46 23.85 18.32
CA PHE A 414 -24.27 22.75 17.39
C PHE A 414 -22.78 22.34 17.32
N TRP A 415 -22.53 21.03 17.39
CA TRP A 415 -21.21 20.38 17.25
C TRP A 415 -20.05 21.05 18.00
N PRO A 416 -20.07 21.03 19.34
CA PRO A 416 -19.03 21.66 20.16
C PRO A 416 -17.63 21.08 19.98
N ASN A 417 -17.50 19.89 19.37
CA ASN A 417 -16.23 19.19 19.15
C ASN A 417 -15.89 19.03 17.66
N LEU A 418 -16.44 19.86 16.78
CA LEU A 418 -16.12 19.79 15.35
C LEU A 418 -14.68 20.24 15.11
N ASN A 419 -13.85 19.34 14.58
CA ASN A 419 -12.44 19.59 14.28
C ASN A 419 -12.14 19.63 12.79
N VAL A 420 -12.92 18.92 11.97
CA VAL A 420 -12.65 18.75 10.55
C VAL A 420 -13.90 19.01 9.73
N VAL A 421 -13.76 19.87 8.73
CA VAL A 421 -14.79 20.16 7.74
C VAL A 421 -14.20 20.04 6.35
N ILE A 422 -14.72 19.12 5.55
CA ILE A 422 -14.32 18.93 4.15
C ILE A 422 -15.57 19.06 3.30
N VAL A 423 -15.59 20.02 2.39
CA VAL A 423 -16.69 20.24 1.45
C VAL A 423 -16.15 20.32 0.03
N ASN A 424 -16.49 19.31 -0.77
CA ASN A 424 -16.22 19.27 -2.19
C ASN A 424 -17.53 19.54 -2.94
N GLY A 425 -17.52 20.38 -3.96
CA GLY A 425 -18.75 20.73 -4.66
C GLY A 425 -18.57 20.98 -6.16
N SER A 426 -19.69 20.91 -6.85
CA SER A 426 -19.80 21.38 -8.24
C SER A 426 -19.58 22.89 -8.31
N THR A 427 -19.21 23.39 -9.49
CA THR A 427 -18.83 24.80 -9.73
C THR A 427 -19.95 25.82 -9.47
N ASP A 428 -21.19 25.37 -9.34
CA ASP A 428 -22.39 26.21 -9.19
C ASP A 428 -23.14 25.82 -7.91
N SER A 429 -22.52 26.05 -6.75
CA SER A 429 -23.22 25.91 -5.48
C SER A 429 -24.36 26.95 -5.39
N ASP A 430 -25.53 26.52 -4.95
CA ASP A 430 -26.65 27.41 -4.68
C ASP A 430 -26.34 28.34 -3.49
N PRO A 431 -26.89 29.57 -3.46
CA PRO A 431 -26.57 30.56 -2.43
C PRO A 431 -26.92 30.08 -1.01
N GLU A 432 -27.97 29.26 -0.86
CA GLU A 432 -28.38 28.71 0.44
C GLU A 432 -27.36 27.69 0.97
N THR A 433 -26.79 26.87 0.10
CA THR A 433 -25.69 25.96 0.45
C THR A 433 -24.43 26.74 0.86
N ALA A 434 -24.10 27.81 0.13
CA ALA A 434 -22.97 28.67 0.47
C ALA A 434 -23.13 29.33 1.86
N GLU A 435 -24.30 29.91 2.14
CA GLU A 435 -24.63 30.47 3.46
C GLU A 435 -24.55 29.42 4.57
N THR A 436 -25.00 28.20 4.29
CA THR A 436 -24.93 27.09 5.25
C THR A 436 -23.49 26.68 5.55
N ILE A 437 -22.63 26.62 4.53
CA ILE A 437 -21.21 26.31 4.70
C ILE A 437 -20.51 27.43 5.50
N GLN A 438 -20.86 28.69 5.28
CA GLN A 438 -20.35 29.82 6.07
C GLN A 438 -20.70 29.68 7.55
N LYS A 439 -21.97 29.41 7.86
CA LYS A 439 -22.42 29.17 9.23
C LYS A 439 -21.68 28.00 9.86
N LEU A 440 -21.48 26.93 9.10
CA LEU A 440 -20.77 25.74 9.57
C LEU A 440 -19.28 26.00 9.86
N ALA A 441 -18.60 26.78 9.01
CA ALA A 441 -17.22 27.19 9.24
C ALA A 441 -17.08 28.17 10.42
N SER A 442 -18.15 28.91 10.72
CA SER A 442 -18.18 29.93 11.78
C SER A 442 -18.63 29.40 13.15
N ILE A 443 -18.94 28.10 13.28
CA ILE A 443 -19.32 27.49 14.57
C ILE A 443 -18.22 27.78 15.59
N ARG A 444 -18.60 28.40 16.72
CA ARG A 444 -17.69 28.81 17.80
C ARG A 444 -16.50 29.62 17.29
N GLN A 445 -16.73 30.50 16.33
CA GLN A 445 -15.71 31.35 15.71
C GLN A 445 -14.56 30.58 15.03
N GLY A 446 -14.77 29.28 14.76
CA GLY A 446 -13.77 28.38 14.19
C GLY A 446 -12.71 27.93 15.19
N ASP A 447 -12.85 28.20 16.49
CA ASP A 447 -11.81 27.91 17.49
C ASP A 447 -11.53 26.41 17.65
N THR A 448 -12.51 25.53 17.40
CA THR A 448 -12.33 24.07 17.51
C THR A 448 -11.81 23.43 16.23
N LEU A 449 -11.86 24.15 15.10
CA LEU A 449 -11.51 23.64 13.78
C LEU A 449 -9.99 23.54 13.61
N GLN A 450 -9.53 22.35 13.25
CA GLN A 450 -8.14 22.04 12.94
C GLN A 450 -7.90 21.87 11.44
N TYR A 451 -8.89 21.36 10.70
CA TYR A 451 -8.78 21.11 9.26
C TYR A 451 -10.02 21.62 8.53
N VAL A 452 -9.80 22.49 7.54
CA VAL A 452 -10.83 22.99 6.62
C VAL A 452 -10.37 22.73 5.19
N ASP A 453 -11.19 22.06 4.38
CA ASP A 453 -10.92 21.80 2.96
C ASP A 453 -12.15 22.13 2.13
N PHE A 454 -12.06 23.18 1.32
CA PHE A 454 -13.11 23.61 0.41
C PHE A 454 -12.64 23.49 -1.04
N ASP A 455 -13.29 22.59 -1.76
CA ASP A 455 -13.02 22.31 -3.17
C ASP A 455 -14.24 22.62 -4.03
N PHE A 456 -14.54 23.90 -4.21
CA PHE A 456 -15.55 24.40 -5.15
C PHE A 456 -15.28 25.88 -5.48
N ARG A 457 -15.84 26.35 -6.60
CA ARG A 457 -15.74 27.76 -6.98
C ARG A 457 -16.73 28.57 -6.15
N TRP A 458 -16.21 29.50 -5.35
CA TRP A 458 -17.05 30.43 -4.60
C TRP A 458 -17.55 31.52 -5.56
N LYS A 459 -18.88 31.62 -5.77
CA LYS A 459 -19.45 32.76 -6.49
C LYS A 459 -19.26 34.01 -5.63
N TYR A 460 -18.91 35.14 -6.25
CA TYR A 460 -18.70 36.42 -5.58
C TYR A 460 -20.00 36.91 -4.92
N ASP A 461 -20.39 36.32 -3.80
CA ASP A 461 -21.29 36.92 -2.83
C ASP A 461 -20.49 37.90 -1.96
N GLU A 462 -21.19 38.76 -1.22
CA GLU A 462 -20.54 39.72 -0.34
C GLU A 462 -19.75 39.06 0.81
N HIS A 463 -19.71 37.74 1.02
CA HIS A 463 -19.40 37.14 2.34
C HIS A 463 -18.42 35.93 2.36
N GLY A 464 -17.97 35.36 1.23
CA GLY A 464 -16.83 34.42 1.19
C GLY A 464 -16.97 33.10 1.99
N PRO A 465 -16.09 32.09 1.85
CA PRO A 465 -16.28 30.76 2.47
C PRO A 465 -16.11 30.71 4.01
N LEU A 466 -15.39 31.65 4.60
CA LEU A 466 -15.06 31.68 6.03
C LEU A 466 -15.91 32.71 6.81
N GLY A 467 -17.04 33.16 6.25
CA GLY A 467 -17.87 34.24 6.82
C GLY A 467 -17.21 35.61 6.74
N LEU A 468 -16.50 35.90 5.65
CA LEU A 468 -15.69 37.10 5.44
C LEU A 468 -16.28 38.02 4.38
N ARG A 469 -16.65 39.26 4.74
CA ARG A 469 -17.19 40.21 3.75
C ARG A 469 -16.22 40.43 2.56
N MET A 470 -16.60 39.97 1.37
CA MET A 470 -15.99 40.17 0.06
C MET A 470 -16.55 41.44 -0.57
N LEU A 471 -15.71 42.46 -0.76
CA LEU A 471 -16.08 43.63 -1.54
C LEU A 471 -16.25 43.21 -3.01
N SER A 472 -17.46 43.36 -3.54
CA SER A 472 -17.74 43.21 -4.96
C SER A 472 -17.00 44.30 -5.75
N ASN A 473 -15.94 43.94 -6.47
CA ASN A 473 -15.45 44.77 -7.58
C ASN A 473 -16.31 44.48 -8.81
N MET A 474 -17.55 44.98 -8.81
CA MET A 474 -18.27 45.23 -10.06
C MET A 474 -17.91 46.65 -10.51
N LEU A 475 -17.30 46.75 -11.69
CA LEU A 475 -17.15 48.00 -12.41
C LEU A 475 -18.53 48.70 -12.50
N ASN A 476 -18.60 49.95 -12.04
CA ASN A 476 -19.61 50.97 -12.34
C ASN A 476 -20.88 51.12 -11.48
N GLN A 477 -20.84 50.98 -10.15
CA GLN A 477 -21.81 51.68 -9.28
C GLN A 477 -21.14 52.24 -8.02
N GLU A 478 -21.45 53.49 -7.67
CA GLU A 478 -21.00 54.15 -6.45
C GLU A 478 -21.47 53.36 -5.21
N PRO A 479 -20.67 53.30 -4.12
CA PRO A 479 -21.06 52.62 -2.90
C PRO A 479 -22.19 53.39 -2.22
N ALA A 480 -23.43 52.99 -2.48
CA ALA A 480 -24.57 53.43 -1.69
C ALA A 480 -24.43 52.85 -0.28
N THR A 481 -24.44 53.74 0.69
CA THR A 481 -24.55 53.52 2.14
C THR A 481 -25.55 52.40 2.46
N MET A 482 -25.05 51.28 2.99
CA MET A 482 -25.85 50.29 3.70
C MET A 482 -25.09 49.90 4.97
N ASP A 483 -25.48 50.56 6.06
CA ASP A 483 -25.28 50.11 7.43
C ASP A 483 -25.97 48.74 7.61
N SER A 484 -25.19 47.70 7.88
CA SER A 484 -25.60 46.51 8.64
C SER A 484 -24.38 45.64 8.90
N ASP A 485 -23.85 45.78 10.12
CA ASP A 485 -22.82 44.92 10.73
C ASP A 485 -23.36 43.53 11.13
N GLU A 486 -24.38 42.98 10.44
CA GLU A 486 -25.16 41.84 10.96
C GLU A 486 -24.50 40.45 10.79
N PHE A 487 -23.43 40.30 10.00
CA PHE A 487 -22.84 38.97 9.71
C PHE A 487 -21.32 38.86 9.90
N ASN A 488 -20.72 39.70 10.76
CA ASN A 488 -19.30 39.60 11.07
C ASN A 488 -19.09 38.74 12.33
N HIS A 489 -19.02 37.41 12.19
CA HIS A 489 -18.91 36.48 13.35
C HIS A 489 -17.59 36.59 14.14
N GLY A 490 -16.63 37.43 13.70
CA GLY A 490 -15.36 37.61 14.42
C GLY A 490 -14.51 36.34 14.45
N ASN A 491 -14.59 35.50 13.41
CA ASN A 491 -13.91 34.21 13.36
C ASN A 491 -12.39 34.35 13.45
N GLN A 492 -11.74 33.62 14.37
CA GLN A 492 -10.30 33.73 14.67
C GLN A 492 -9.50 32.44 14.40
N TYR A 493 -10.16 31.29 14.21
CA TYR A 493 -9.56 30.00 13.79
C TYR A 493 -8.20 29.66 14.44
N LYS A 494 -8.07 29.89 15.75
CA LYS A 494 -6.78 29.84 16.47
C LYS A 494 -6.08 28.49 16.45
N ASN A 495 -6.83 27.40 16.26
CA ASN A 495 -6.33 26.03 16.29
C ASN A 495 -6.22 25.39 14.90
N LEU A 496 -6.26 26.19 13.83
CA LEU A 496 -6.24 25.67 12.47
C LEU A 496 -4.83 25.18 12.07
N HIS A 497 -4.75 23.90 11.69
CA HIS A 497 -3.53 23.24 11.22
C HIS A 497 -3.49 23.15 9.69
N SER A 498 -4.65 23.08 9.03
CA SER A 498 -4.74 22.96 7.58
C SER A 498 -5.91 23.75 7.03
N LEU A 499 -5.61 24.66 6.10
CA LEU A 499 -6.60 25.31 5.25
C LEU A 499 -6.34 24.94 3.79
N ARG A 500 -7.27 24.18 3.19
CA ARG A 500 -7.23 23.82 1.77
C ARG A 500 -8.33 24.51 1.00
N LEU A 501 -7.94 25.13 -0.10
CA LEU A 501 -8.74 26.00 -0.95
C LEU A 501 -8.22 25.77 -2.36
N THR A 502 -8.81 24.83 -3.09
CA THR A 502 -8.36 24.54 -4.47
C THR A 502 -8.92 25.54 -5.47
N ARG A 503 -10.14 26.05 -5.20
CA ARG A 503 -10.92 26.88 -6.13
C ARG A 503 -11.62 28.07 -5.47
N ALA A 504 -11.42 28.29 -4.17
CA ALA A 504 -12.02 29.37 -3.41
C ALA A 504 -11.04 30.53 -3.19
N LEU A 505 -11.33 31.69 -3.78
CA LEU A 505 -10.51 32.90 -3.65
C LEU A 505 -10.84 33.64 -2.35
N ILE A 506 -9.83 33.86 -1.51
CA ILE A 506 -9.95 34.69 -0.30
C ILE A 506 -8.98 35.87 -0.42
N PRO A 507 -9.41 37.12 -0.17
CA PRO A 507 -8.55 38.29 -0.22
C PRO A 507 -7.42 38.18 0.82
N PRO A 508 -6.18 38.59 0.47
CA PRO A 508 -5.01 38.42 1.35
C PRO A 508 -5.17 39.11 2.71
N SER A 509 -5.81 40.29 2.76
CA SER A 509 -6.02 41.05 4.00
C SER A 509 -6.99 40.34 4.96
N LYS A 510 -8.00 39.67 4.43
CA LYS A 510 -8.97 38.91 5.22
C LYS A 510 -8.39 37.59 5.67
N LEU A 511 -7.63 36.92 4.79
CA LEU A 511 -6.88 35.72 5.15
C LEU A 511 -5.86 36.01 6.27
N GLN A 512 -5.19 37.16 6.22
CA GLN A 512 -4.27 37.61 7.27
C GLN A 512 -4.99 37.81 8.60
N ALA A 513 -6.15 38.47 8.61
CA ALA A 513 -6.92 38.73 9.83
C ALA A 513 -7.43 37.44 10.50
N VAL A 514 -7.66 36.39 9.72
CA VAL A 514 -8.18 35.10 10.21
C VAL A 514 -7.07 34.15 10.66
N LEU A 515 -5.92 34.16 9.98
CA LEU A 515 -4.84 33.19 10.23
C LEU A 515 -3.68 33.73 11.07
N SER A 516 -3.68 35.03 11.40
CA SER A 516 -2.63 35.66 12.23
C SER A 516 -2.37 34.85 13.49
N ASP A 517 -3.42 34.54 14.24
CA ASP A 517 -3.33 33.88 15.54
C ASP A 517 -2.81 32.44 15.39
N ALA A 518 -3.24 31.71 14.36
CA ALA A 518 -2.82 30.33 14.11
C ALA A 518 -1.35 30.23 13.67
N ILE A 519 -0.85 31.24 12.93
CA ILE A 519 0.55 31.34 12.50
C ILE A 519 1.44 31.78 13.65
N GLU A 520 1.01 32.75 14.47
CA GLU A 520 1.71 33.14 15.70
C GLU A 520 1.82 31.97 16.68
N ALA A 521 0.75 31.17 16.81
CA ALA A 521 0.74 29.94 17.58
C ALA A 521 1.56 28.79 16.96
N ARG A 522 2.08 28.96 15.74
CA ARG A 522 2.83 27.95 14.95
C ARG A 522 2.06 26.65 14.69
N LYS A 523 0.73 26.70 14.66
CA LYS A 523 -0.15 25.55 14.44
C LYS A 523 -0.44 25.30 12.96
N LEU A 524 -0.46 26.35 12.13
CA LEU A 524 -0.77 26.22 10.71
C LEU A 524 0.37 25.55 9.94
N HIS A 525 0.12 24.35 9.41
CA HIS A 525 1.07 23.54 8.65
C HIS A 525 0.79 23.46 7.15
N THR A 526 -0.49 23.56 6.78
CA THR A 526 -0.94 23.49 5.37
C THR A 526 -1.77 24.73 5.04
N LEU A 527 -1.43 25.39 3.93
CA LEU A 527 -2.20 26.51 3.41
C LEU A 527 -2.27 26.45 1.88
N ASP A 528 -3.45 26.63 1.33
CA ASP A 528 -3.65 26.77 -0.11
C ASP A 528 -3.98 28.24 -0.46
N ILE A 529 -3.40 28.73 -1.56
CA ILE A 529 -3.56 30.10 -2.08
C ILE A 529 -4.09 29.99 -3.50
N VAL A 530 -5.26 30.60 -3.74
CA VAL A 530 -5.90 30.69 -5.06
C VAL A 530 -5.77 32.12 -5.56
N PHE A 531 -5.36 32.29 -6.82
CA PHE A 531 -5.15 33.60 -7.42
C PHE A 531 -6.41 34.10 -8.14
N PRO A 532 -6.64 35.42 -8.19
CA PRO A 532 -7.75 36.00 -8.94
C PRO A 532 -7.49 35.94 -10.46
N LEU A 533 -8.58 35.82 -11.22
CA LEU A 533 -8.54 35.87 -12.68
C LEU A 533 -8.12 37.26 -13.19
N GLU A 534 -7.32 37.28 -14.26
CA GLU A 534 -6.87 38.54 -14.86
C GLU A 534 -7.99 39.17 -15.73
N PRO A 535 -8.39 40.43 -15.47
CA PRO A 535 -9.33 41.13 -16.33
C PRO A 535 -8.76 41.39 -17.73
N PHE A 536 -9.62 41.38 -18.74
CA PHE A 536 -9.26 41.72 -20.11
C PHE A 536 -8.60 43.11 -20.19
N GLY A 537 -7.43 43.19 -20.84
CA GLY A 537 -6.70 44.45 -21.05
C GLY A 537 -5.66 44.80 -19.98
N THR A 538 -5.52 43.98 -18.91
CA THR A 538 -4.42 44.14 -17.95
C THR A 538 -3.12 43.51 -18.47
N PRO A 539 -1.93 44.07 -18.13
CA PRO A 539 -0.66 43.44 -18.47
C PRO A 539 -0.57 42.05 -17.85
N GLN A 540 -0.29 41.04 -18.68
CA GLN A 540 -0.23 39.64 -18.27
C GLN A 540 0.70 39.44 -17.07
N GLY A 541 0.18 38.82 -16.01
CA GLY A 541 0.90 38.54 -14.78
C GLY A 541 0.86 39.62 -13.72
N SER A 542 0.44 40.85 -14.05
CA SER A 542 0.48 41.98 -13.11
C SER A 542 -0.40 41.76 -11.87
N ILE A 543 -1.58 41.19 -12.06
CA ILE A 543 -2.53 40.92 -10.96
C ILE A 543 -1.98 39.81 -10.05
N SER A 544 -1.42 38.75 -10.61
CA SER A 544 -0.83 37.66 -9.82
C SER A 544 0.38 38.11 -9.02
N VAL A 545 1.25 38.95 -9.60
CA VAL A 545 2.39 39.55 -8.89
C VAL A 545 1.91 40.37 -7.70
N GLU A 546 0.92 41.24 -7.92
CA GLU A 546 0.37 42.09 -6.85
C GLU A 546 -0.34 41.27 -5.77
N HIS A 547 -1.07 40.23 -6.17
CA HIS A 547 -1.74 39.31 -5.25
C HIS A 547 -0.72 38.56 -4.37
N LEU A 548 0.41 38.12 -4.95
CA LEU A 548 1.49 37.48 -4.18
C LEU A 548 2.22 38.47 -3.27
N ARG A 549 2.43 39.73 -3.70
CA ARG A 549 3.00 40.78 -2.83
C ARG A 549 2.15 41.01 -1.58
N LYS A 550 0.83 41.01 -1.72
CA LYS A 550 -0.09 41.17 -0.58
C LYS A 550 -0.06 39.99 0.40
N HIS A 551 0.51 38.85 0.02
CA HIS A 551 0.77 37.71 0.90
C HIS A 551 2.14 37.78 1.61
N ALA A 552 2.83 38.93 1.60
CA ALA A 552 4.14 39.08 2.24
C ALA A 552 4.15 38.75 3.74
N TRP A 553 3.02 38.87 4.43
CA TRP A 553 2.87 38.53 5.85
C TRP A 553 3.09 37.03 6.15
N LEU A 554 2.98 36.14 5.15
CA LEU A 554 3.29 34.71 5.28
C LEU A 554 4.80 34.41 5.22
N ARG A 555 5.61 35.35 4.75
CA ARG A 555 7.05 35.12 4.56
C ARG A 555 7.70 34.78 5.91
N SER A 556 8.59 33.79 5.91
CA SER A 556 9.25 33.29 7.13
C SER A 556 8.35 32.54 8.11
N ALA A 557 7.12 32.18 7.73
CA ALA A 557 6.25 31.34 8.55
C ALA A 557 6.85 29.92 8.69
N GLY A 558 7.53 29.67 9.81
CA GLY A 558 8.25 28.41 10.04
C GLY A 558 7.37 27.19 10.33
N SER A 559 6.07 27.38 10.59
CA SER A 559 5.15 26.27 10.83
C SER A 559 4.65 25.61 9.55
N ILE A 560 4.67 26.32 8.41
CA ILE A 560 4.12 25.87 7.14
C ILE A 560 5.06 24.85 6.50
N ARG A 561 4.54 23.66 6.23
CA ARG A 561 5.25 22.55 5.57
C ARG A 561 4.67 22.19 4.21
N CYS A 562 3.40 22.53 3.97
CA CYS A 562 2.70 22.24 2.74
C CYS A 562 2.01 23.50 2.20
N LEU A 563 2.20 23.81 0.91
CA LEU A 563 1.54 24.94 0.26
C LEU A 563 0.83 24.51 -1.03
N GLY A 564 -0.44 24.84 -1.17
CA GLY A 564 -1.19 24.75 -2.43
C GLY A 564 -1.19 26.09 -3.16
N ILE A 565 -0.96 26.11 -4.47
CA ILE A 565 -0.90 27.34 -5.27
C ILE A 565 -1.66 27.11 -6.58
N PHE A 566 -2.76 27.84 -6.75
CA PHE A 566 -3.75 27.57 -7.79
C PHE A 566 -4.09 28.81 -8.62
N GLU A 567 -4.49 28.59 -9.88
CA GLU A 567 -5.08 29.60 -10.79
C GLU A 567 -4.21 30.85 -11.05
N PHE A 568 -2.90 30.78 -10.83
CA PHE A 568 -1.99 31.91 -11.05
C PHE A 568 -1.55 32.02 -12.51
N ARG A 569 -1.23 33.23 -12.96
CA ARG A 569 -0.54 33.49 -14.21
C ARG A 569 0.52 34.56 -13.99
N PHE A 570 1.78 34.27 -14.33
CA PHE A 570 2.86 35.26 -14.37
C PHE A 570 3.24 35.59 -15.82
N ARG A 571 4.18 36.52 -15.98
CA ARG A 571 4.64 36.94 -17.29
C ARG A 571 5.27 35.79 -18.06
N SER A 572 4.94 35.69 -19.34
CA SER A 572 5.57 34.74 -20.26
C SER A 572 7.06 35.10 -20.44
N TYR A 573 7.97 34.12 -20.33
CA TYR A 573 9.42 34.31 -20.42
C TYR A 573 9.98 35.36 -19.43
N PRO A 574 9.94 35.07 -18.12
CA PRO A 574 10.40 36.00 -17.09
C PRO A 574 11.90 36.30 -17.23
N LYS A 575 12.29 37.58 -17.14
CA LYS A 575 13.70 38.00 -17.25
C LYS A 575 14.35 38.20 -15.89
N ASN A 576 13.56 38.45 -14.85
CA ASN A 576 14.00 38.73 -13.49
C ASN A 576 13.00 38.15 -12.47
N ASP A 577 13.37 38.22 -11.19
CA ASP A 577 12.54 37.76 -10.08
C ASP A 577 11.25 38.59 -9.91
N ASP A 578 11.20 39.81 -10.46
CA ASP A 578 9.98 40.64 -10.47
C ASP A 578 8.93 40.11 -11.46
N ASP A 579 9.35 39.54 -12.59
CA ASP A 579 8.47 38.91 -13.58
C ASP A 579 7.93 37.56 -13.09
N LEU A 580 8.70 36.82 -12.27
CA LEU A 580 8.32 35.55 -11.65
C LEU A 580 8.69 35.53 -10.15
N PRO A 581 7.87 36.15 -9.28
CA PRO A 581 8.16 36.27 -7.85
C PRO A 581 7.84 35.00 -7.03
N LEU A 582 7.25 33.98 -7.65
CA LEU A 582 6.82 32.76 -6.97
C LEU A 582 7.98 31.95 -6.35
N PRO A 583 9.09 31.66 -7.07
CA PRO A 583 10.22 30.93 -6.50
C PRO A 583 10.84 31.64 -5.29
N SER A 584 11.05 32.97 -5.38
CA SER A 584 11.62 33.75 -4.28
C SER A 584 10.68 33.87 -3.09
N PHE A 585 9.36 33.87 -3.31
CA PHE A 585 8.37 33.75 -2.24
C PHE A 585 8.45 32.38 -1.54
N LEU A 586 8.49 31.29 -2.29
CA LEU A 586 8.57 29.93 -1.74
C LEU A 586 9.88 29.66 -0.99
N ALA A 587 10.97 30.26 -1.43
CA ALA A 587 12.27 30.18 -0.74
C ALA A 587 12.25 30.81 0.67
N THR A 588 11.27 31.67 0.99
CA THR A 588 11.19 32.29 2.32
C THR A 588 10.68 31.35 3.42
N PHE A 589 10.14 30.18 3.08
CA PHE A 589 9.60 29.23 4.06
C PHE A 589 10.70 28.22 4.47
N PRO A 590 11.15 28.22 5.73
CA PRO A 590 12.31 27.42 6.13
C PRO A 590 12.04 25.91 6.18
N ASN A 591 10.79 25.51 6.40
CA ASN A 591 10.38 24.11 6.60
C ASN A 591 9.42 23.60 5.51
N LEU A 592 9.38 24.26 4.34
CA LEU A 592 8.50 23.87 3.25
C LEU A 592 8.98 22.56 2.61
N GLU A 593 8.17 21.50 2.73
CA GLU A 593 8.51 20.17 2.23
C GLU A 593 7.71 19.79 0.99
N VAL A 594 6.45 20.22 0.90
CA VAL A 594 5.49 19.76 -0.10
C VAL A 594 4.80 20.93 -0.76
N ILE A 595 4.69 20.92 -2.09
CA ILE A 595 3.88 21.89 -2.83
C ILE A 595 2.88 21.15 -3.73
N GLU A 596 1.66 21.67 -3.79
CA GLU A 596 0.67 21.33 -4.81
C GLU A 596 0.49 22.56 -5.71
N ILE A 597 0.90 22.47 -6.98
CA ILE A 597 0.96 23.62 -7.88
C ILE A 597 0.25 23.31 -9.20
N ASN A 598 -0.84 24.02 -9.47
CA ASN A 598 -1.65 23.83 -10.67
C ASN A 598 -2.15 25.16 -11.21
N SER A 599 -2.06 25.36 -12.51
CA SER A 599 -2.72 26.49 -13.16
C SER A 599 -3.16 26.10 -14.56
N VAL A 600 -4.42 26.40 -14.86
CA VAL A 600 -5.03 26.19 -16.19
C VAL A 600 -4.58 27.25 -17.20
N HIS A 601 -3.91 28.32 -16.74
CA HIS A 601 -3.47 29.44 -17.57
C HIS A 601 -2.09 29.25 -18.19
N TYR A 602 -1.46 28.08 -18.00
CA TYR A 602 -0.14 27.75 -18.57
C TYR A 602 -0.22 26.59 -19.56
N GLU A 603 0.62 26.67 -20.59
CA GLU A 603 0.94 25.49 -21.41
C GLU A 603 1.96 24.60 -20.68
N GLY A 604 1.89 23.29 -20.91
CA GLY A 604 2.72 22.30 -20.22
C GLY A 604 4.23 22.58 -20.23
N PRO A 605 4.86 22.89 -21.39
CA PRO A 605 6.29 23.21 -21.45
C PRO A 605 6.66 24.51 -20.70
N GLU A 606 5.84 25.54 -20.83
CA GLU A 606 6.04 26.82 -20.14
C GLU A 606 5.96 26.62 -18.62
N PHE A 607 4.96 25.88 -18.15
CA PHE A 607 4.82 25.55 -16.73
C PHE A 607 6.00 24.75 -16.18
N GLY A 608 6.60 23.89 -17.01
CA GLY A 608 7.83 23.17 -16.66
C GLY A 608 8.98 24.11 -16.29
N THR A 609 9.11 25.26 -16.97
CA THR A 609 10.14 26.26 -16.64
C THR A 609 9.90 26.94 -15.30
N VAL A 610 8.62 27.14 -14.92
CA VAL A 610 8.25 27.67 -13.59
C VAL A 610 8.64 26.67 -12.50
N ILE A 611 8.32 25.38 -12.69
CA ILE A 611 8.71 24.34 -11.73
C ILE A 611 10.24 24.23 -11.63
N GLU A 612 10.97 24.34 -12.76
CA GLU A 612 12.43 24.36 -12.75
C GLU A 612 12.99 25.54 -11.94
N ALA A 613 12.40 26.73 -12.06
CA ALA A 613 12.80 27.90 -11.28
C ALA A 613 12.56 27.68 -9.77
N ILE A 614 11.45 27.03 -9.39
CA ILE A 614 11.15 26.67 -8.00
C ILE A 614 12.19 25.68 -7.45
N LEU A 615 12.53 24.64 -8.22
CA LEU A 615 13.51 23.62 -7.81
C LEU A 615 14.91 24.21 -7.54
N LYS A 616 15.30 25.28 -8.23
CA LYS A 616 16.61 25.92 -8.06
C LYS A 616 16.77 26.66 -6.73
N VAL A 617 15.67 27.14 -6.14
CA VAL A 617 15.71 28.05 -4.98
C VAL A 617 15.07 27.45 -3.72
N THR A 618 14.50 26.24 -3.81
CA THR A 618 13.80 25.59 -2.69
C THR A 618 14.38 24.20 -2.38
N HIS A 619 14.11 23.70 -1.17
CA HIS A 619 14.55 22.38 -0.70
C HIS A 619 13.36 21.43 -0.48
N LEU A 620 12.53 21.28 -1.51
CA LEU A 620 11.30 20.49 -1.44
C LEU A 620 11.58 18.99 -1.42
N ARG A 621 10.70 18.22 -0.80
CA ARG A 621 10.67 16.76 -0.89
C ARG A 621 9.75 16.28 -2.01
N LYS A 622 8.61 16.95 -2.21
CA LYS A 622 7.57 16.49 -3.13
C LYS A 622 6.79 17.63 -3.79
N ILE A 623 6.50 17.47 -5.08
CA ILE A 623 5.65 18.40 -5.86
C ILE A 623 4.50 17.61 -6.48
N TYR A 624 3.26 18.05 -6.24
CA TYR A 624 2.04 17.56 -6.88
C TYR A 624 1.62 18.53 -7.97
N GLN A 625 1.33 18.02 -9.18
CA GLN A 625 0.89 18.85 -10.30
C GLN A 625 0.04 18.06 -11.31
N THR A 626 -0.83 18.74 -12.05
CA THR A 626 -1.73 18.17 -13.07
C THR A 626 -1.58 18.82 -14.46
N THR A 627 -0.93 19.99 -14.54
CA THR A 627 -0.76 20.80 -15.76
C THR A 627 0.21 20.20 -16.79
N VAL A 628 1.40 19.74 -16.37
CA VAL A 628 2.41 19.11 -17.24
C VAL A 628 2.09 17.64 -17.46
N GLN A 629 2.01 17.25 -18.74
CA GLN A 629 1.65 15.89 -19.16
C GLN A 629 2.61 15.37 -20.25
N GLY A 630 2.57 14.07 -20.51
CA GLY A 630 3.32 13.43 -21.59
C GLY A 630 4.85 13.54 -21.46
N ILE A 631 5.53 13.74 -22.59
CA ILE A 631 7.02 13.76 -22.67
C ILE A 631 7.62 14.85 -21.77
N ALA A 632 6.97 16.02 -21.68
CA ALA A 632 7.43 17.12 -20.84
C ALA A 632 7.45 16.75 -19.34
N LEU A 633 6.49 15.92 -18.90
CA LEU A 633 6.44 15.43 -17.53
C LEU A 633 7.61 14.49 -17.22
N ASP A 634 7.97 13.60 -18.16
CA ASP A 634 9.09 12.67 -17.96
C ASP A 634 10.43 13.40 -17.91
N GLN A 635 10.61 14.43 -18.74
CA GLN A 635 11.78 15.32 -18.68
C GLN A 635 11.85 16.06 -17.34
N LEU A 636 10.72 16.61 -16.88
CA LEU A 636 10.64 17.33 -15.62
C LEU A 636 10.87 16.42 -14.41
N ARG A 637 10.40 15.16 -14.45
CA ARG A 637 10.72 14.14 -13.43
C ARG A 637 12.22 13.87 -13.36
N GLY A 638 12.88 13.75 -14.52
CA GLY A 638 14.33 13.59 -14.60
C GLY A 638 15.10 14.78 -14.02
N LEU A 639 14.60 16.00 -14.22
CA LEU A 639 15.16 17.21 -13.61
C LEU A 639 14.93 17.25 -12.09
N ALA A 640 13.69 17.02 -11.63
CA ALA A 640 13.34 17.01 -10.21
C ALA A 640 14.15 15.98 -9.42
N ALA A 641 14.41 14.80 -10.01
CA ALA A 641 15.24 13.77 -9.40
C ALA A 641 16.69 14.23 -9.12
N LYS A 642 17.25 15.14 -9.94
CA LYS A 642 18.60 15.72 -9.69
C LYS A 642 18.64 16.59 -8.44
N TYR A 643 17.51 17.19 -8.08
CA TYR A 643 17.33 17.99 -6.87
C TYR A 643 16.78 17.16 -5.68
N ASN A 644 16.72 15.83 -5.80
CA ASN A 644 16.12 14.92 -4.81
C ASN A 644 14.63 15.18 -4.53
N VAL A 645 13.89 15.73 -5.49
CA VAL A 645 12.46 16.04 -5.36
C VAL A 645 11.62 15.00 -6.10
N GLU A 646 10.60 14.46 -5.44
CA GLU A 646 9.63 13.55 -6.05
C GLU A 646 8.51 14.33 -6.75
N LEU A 647 8.42 14.25 -8.08
CA LEU A 647 7.34 14.88 -8.85
C LEU A 647 6.20 13.88 -9.11
N VAL A 648 5.05 14.13 -8.50
CA VAL A 648 3.85 13.30 -8.58
C VAL A 648 2.82 13.96 -9.50
N TRP A 649 2.27 13.18 -10.43
CA TRP A 649 1.15 13.62 -11.25
C TRP A 649 -0.16 13.33 -10.52
N GLY A 650 -1.01 14.35 -10.39
CA GLY A 650 -2.27 14.28 -9.64
C GLY A 650 -2.32 15.26 -8.47
N GLU A 651 -3.48 15.34 -7.85
CA GLU A 651 -3.73 16.14 -6.65
C GLU A 651 -3.13 15.48 -5.41
N ARG A 652 -2.89 16.29 -4.38
CA ARG A 652 -2.45 15.80 -3.08
C ARG A 652 -3.57 14.97 -2.44
N PRO A 653 -3.30 13.72 -2.02
CA PRO A 653 -4.32 12.83 -1.49
C PRO A 653 -4.96 13.39 -0.21
N ARG A 654 -6.29 13.38 -0.16
CA ARG A 654 -7.08 13.72 1.03
C ARG A 654 -7.24 12.47 1.91
N GLN A 655 -6.48 12.38 3.00
CA GLN A 655 -6.59 11.28 3.95
C GLN A 655 -7.90 11.38 4.75
N TRP A 656 -8.58 10.26 4.97
CA TRP A 656 -9.79 10.20 5.80
C TRP A 656 -9.89 8.86 6.56
N PRO A 657 -10.28 8.86 7.85
CA PRO A 657 -10.41 10.03 8.73
C PRO A 657 -9.05 10.69 8.98
N LEU A 658 -9.05 11.99 9.29
CA LEU A 658 -7.83 12.73 9.62
C LEU A 658 -7.40 12.43 11.08
N PRO A 659 -6.10 12.31 11.37
CA PRO A 659 -5.64 12.31 12.75
C PRO A 659 -5.91 13.70 13.35
N ILE A 660 -6.65 13.77 14.45
CA ILE A 660 -6.86 15.00 15.22
C ILE A 660 -5.73 15.03 16.25
N GLU A 661 -5.00 16.13 16.32
CA GLU A 661 -4.03 16.35 17.39
C GLU A 661 -4.81 16.81 18.63
N GLU A 662 -4.75 16.04 19.73
CA GLU A 662 -5.43 16.35 21.00
C GLU A 662 -4.77 17.51 21.75
#